data_AF-A0A553G8C2-F1
#
_entry.id   AF-A0A553G8C2-F1
#
_cell.length_a   1.000
_cell.length_b   1.000
_cell.length_c   1.000
_cell.angle_alpha   90.00
_cell.angle_beta   90.00
_cell.angle_gamma   90.00
#
_symmetry.space_group_name_H-M   'P 1'
#
loop_
_entity.id
_entity.type
_entity.pdbx_description
1 polymer ?
#
loop_
_entity_poly.entity_id
_entity_poly.type
_entity_poly.pdbx_seq_one_letter_code
_entity_poly.pdbx_strand_id
1 'polypeptide(L)'
;MSVLIQRLFGHSFRCNGGCRYKAVIILLVVCATLSSAQSNRLSVDRFTIKEGLSNSHITTLFQDSRGYIWVGTSDGLNRYDGYGFAIYRHHPLIDSTIVGNYIQSIIETPDGNIWIGTRNSGIAVWQRETGTFLNIGKESDLFKGLRENGVYGMQSIGDYVWTKTRNAIAKINHQTKEFTKYDHYSSVLKKGNSSSYSVASTIGKVWFGSKDGIQCINKEDDVLHRIEAGKLDKQVEVSSLVVVSDTILLAGSEEGLWKYDINNGVINQVYKKTNQRNVEGINTMYACDDGKIWLATANGLMYSHAPYDDYLHYEVSQQFIDPLRKITAILVDASGLLWLGTEQDGLFKIDQKPSKFSSISVNDDMEYPIDCYDFNSVFVDDENNLWLGTAQKGIYRINRDTKQFKHYTIYPAYVDKNDPDVNCIYKDSKGNMWFGTDEGIFKMLAGSQRIHEYDYTLSSDFRYLLKTNVINDIIEDRLGHMWFASQFGLYRFDGNKIVSYWSDSDADYSLCDDEVNVLFEDEEGQIWIGTNNGINIYNVVSRTFESIRNQDGKDKVLSHNIISAFAEDHDKIVIGTHSGLSYFDKNAKTTSFWMDDDLLSGKVYAVEIDDYNRIWVSTGIGISSIIPGTPPFHYNNSDGVPDYNFNVGASCKYMDNQLFFGGDKGLTIIDSQDVPTNINKPKVVVNDVKVFRKGRIQDSYEGELEKIEVLYRRNTMIRVSFAALEYTYPSANTYRIKLEGHDEEWRDVTYTNFVNFSNLSPGEYTLRVKGANNDGVLSNNEAKLEIDVVPPLWMSGYAYAFYLIFGILLIQTLINYRIRNYRKAYKALNEKALDKKRIEVQKESLSRVHQSLTDSISYAKRIQEAMIPSEEMVKKIVPESFIYYRPKDIVSGDFYWVYRKDHQVFFAAVDCTGHGVPGAFMSIIGYDLLKKIVEIQEEHSPGRILDQLSREVALTFQKNGQDGSLNKQSVDDGMDVALIKLDEERRVLHFAGAMNPLYIIRDNELMTIKGDRFPIGYSDDTKQLSYSNHEIEVYPNDAIYLFSDGFADQFGGPEGKKFKYRRFRHLLLNIHKLPIDDQKAILHQKMEEWMGTEYEQVDDILLMGFRL
;
A
#
# COMPACT_ATOMS: atom_id res chain seq x y z
N MET A 1 -41.91 -37.45 -20.81
CA MET A 1 -41.83 -37.99 -22.20
C MET A 1 -43.09 -38.71 -22.67
N SER A 2 -43.69 -39.66 -21.95
CA SER A 2 -44.84 -40.44 -22.49
C SER A 2 -46.13 -39.63 -22.73
N VAL A 3 -46.32 -38.51 -22.01
CA VAL A 3 -47.47 -37.61 -22.17
C VAL A 3 -47.29 -36.65 -23.36
N LEU A 4 -46.04 -36.30 -23.73
CA LEU A 4 -45.75 -35.42 -24.87
C LEU A 4 -45.95 -36.16 -26.21
N ILE A 5 -45.66 -37.45 -26.24
CA ILE A 5 -45.79 -38.31 -27.43
C ILE A 5 -47.26 -38.57 -27.79
N GLN A 6 -48.17 -38.53 -26.81
CA GLN A 6 -49.62 -38.72 -27.03
C GLN A 6 -50.33 -37.49 -27.60
N ARG A 7 -49.79 -36.28 -27.41
CA ARG A 7 -50.37 -35.03 -27.95
C ARG A 7 -49.93 -34.71 -29.38
N LEU A 8 -48.74 -35.15 -29.79
CA LEU A 8 -48.17 -34.79 -31.10
C LEU A 8 -48.64 -35.68 -32.27
N PHE A 9 -49.19 -36.87 -32.02
CA PHE A 9 -49.60 -37.81 -33.08
C PHE A 9 -51.09 -38.16 -33.00
N GLY A 10 -51.94 -37.15 -32.89
CA GLY A 10 -53.38 -37.27 -33.01
C GLY A 10 -53.90 -37.04 -34.43
N HIS A 11 -53.35 -37.69 -35.46
CA HIS A 11 -54.09 -37.94 -36.72
C HIS A 11 -53.36 -38.96 -37.61
N SER A 12 -54.16 -39.85 -38.19
CA SER A 12 -53.78 -41.00 -38.99
C SER A 12 -53.03 -40.64 -40.28
N PHE A 13 -51.74 -40.97 -40.34
CA PHE A 13 -51.04 -41.18 -41.62
C PHE A 13 -50.45 -42.59 -41.66
N ARG A 14 -51.04 -43.45 -42.50
CA ARG A 14 -50.46 -44.73 -42.91
C ARG A 14 -49.30 -44.44 -43.86
N CYS A 15 -48.06 -44.67 -43.42
CA CYS A 15 -46.91 -44.72 -44.33
C CYS A 15 -45.93 -45.81 -43.88
N ASN A 16 -45.37 -46.52 -44.86
CA ASN A 16 -44.65 -47.79 -44.76
C ASN A 16 -43.43 -47.78 -43.82
N GLY A 17 -43.18 -48.93 -43.18
CA GLY A 17 -42.21 -49.15 -42.10
C GLY A 17 -40.74 -48.84 -42.36
N GLY A 18 -40.34 -48.54 -43.60
CA GLY A 18 -38.97 -48.11 -43.94
C GLY A 18 -38.68 -46.63 -43.66
N CYS A 19 -39.70 -45.75 -43.67
CA CYS A 19 -39.50 -44.31 -43.48
C CYS A 19 -39.39 -43.91 -42.00
N ARG A 20 -39.96 -44.69 -41.07
CA ARG A 20 -39.90 -44.38 -39.62
C ARG A 20 -38.49 -44.55 -39.05
N TYR A 21 -37.75 -45.57 -39.48
CA TYR A 21 -36.37 -45.79 -39.00
C TYR A 21 -35.40 -44.75 -39.56
N LYS A 22 -35.55 -44.33 -40.82
CA LYS A 22 -34.73 -43.26 -41.40
C LYS A 22 -35.03 -41.90 -40.77
N ALA A 23 -36.31 -41.59 -40.49
CA ALA A 23 -36.68 -40.36 -39.81
C ALA A 23 -36.17 -40.30 -38.37
N VAL A 24 -36.19 -41.41 -37.62
CA VAL A 24 -35.66 -41.48 -36.25
C VAL A 24 -34.13 -41.41 -36.23
N ILE A 25 -33.44 -42.04 -37.19
CA ILE A 25 -31.98 -41.93 -37.32
C ILE A 25 -31.58 -40.51 -37.74
N ILE A 26 -32.30 -39.88 -38.67
CA ILE A 26 -32.07 -38.49 -39.05
C ILE A 26 -32.37 -37.56 -37.87
N LEU A 27 -33.43 -37.80 -37.09
CA LEU A 27 -33.74 -36.99 -35.90
C LEU A 27 -32.68 -37.17 -34.81
N LEU A 28 -32.16 -38.39 -34.60
CA LEU A 28 -31.08 -38.67 -33.65
C LEU A 28 -29.74 -38.08 -34.11
N VAL A 29 -29.45 -38.11 -35.42
CA VAL A 29 -28.26 -37.47 -36.00
C VAL A 29 -28.39 -35.95 -35.95
N VAL A 30 -29.58 -35.40 -36.23
CA VAL A 30 -29.86 -33.96 -36.15
C VAL A 30 -29.82 -33.47 -34.70
N CYS A 31 -30.38 -34.22 -33.75
CA CYS A 31 -30.24 -33.92 -32.31
C CYS A 31 -28.79 -34.05 -31.84
N ALA A 32 -28.03 -35.06 -32.31
CA ALA A 32 -26.61 -35.19 -31.97
C ALA A 32 -25.75 -34.06 -32.58
N THR A 33 -26.09 -33.56 -33.77
CA THR A 33 -25.41 -32.39 -34.37
C THR A 33 -25.86 -31.07 -33.75
N LEU A 34 -27.08 -30.98 -33.22
CA LEU A 34 -27.56 -29.80 -32.47
C LEU A 34 -26.96 -29.75 -31.05
N SER A 35 -26.54 -30.89 -30.49
CA SER A 35 -25.83 -30.97 -29.21
C SER A 35 -24.31 -30.84 -29.32
N SER A 36 -23.76 -30.56 -30.50
CA SER A 36 -22.32 -30.40 -30.71
C SER A 36 -22.03 -29.24 -31.65
N ALA A 37 -22.24 -28.01 -31.16
CA ALA A 37 -21.70 -26.80 -31.76
C ALA A 37 -21.76 -25.59 -30.79
N GLN A 38 -21.28 -25.78 -29.56
CA GLN A 38 -20.60 -24.71 -28.83
C GLN A 38 -19.15 -25.18 -28.69
N SER A 39 -18.21 -24.51 -29.36
CA SER A 39 -16.81 -24.66 -28.98
C SER A 39 -16.65 -23.95 -27.64
N ASN A 40 -16.88 -24.67 -26.53
CA ASN A 40 -16.51 -24.17 -25.21
C ASN A 40 -14.98 -23.96 -25.22
N ARG A 41 -14.56 -22.71 -25.39
CA ARG A 41 -13.16 -22.35 -25.36
C ARG A 41 -12.70 -22.45 -23.90
N LEU A 42 -11.85 -23.42 -23.64
CA LEU A 42 -11.26 -23.67 -22.33
C LEU A 42 -10.44 -22.45 -21.91
N SER A 43 -10.54 -22.03 -20.65
CA SER A 43 -9.67 -21.00 -20.08
C SER A 43 -8.27 -21.58 -19.90
N VAL A 44 -7.25 -20.93 -20.45
CA VAL A 44 -5.85 -21.41 -20.43
C VAL A 44 -4.93 -20.31 -19.93
N ASP A 45 -4.36 -20.50 -18.75
CA ASP A 45 -3.30 -19.66 -18.20
C ASP A 45 -1.93 -20.29 -18.47
N ARG A 46 -0.94 -19.45 -18.79
CA ARG A 46 0.45 -19.87 -19.03
C ARG A 46 1.39 -19.21 -18.04
N PHE A 47 2.16 -20.02 -17.32
CA PHE A 47 3.20 -19.58 -16.40
C PHE A 47 4.58 -19.90 -16.96
N THR A 48 5.38 -18.86 -17.14
CA THR A 48 6.78 -18.90 -17.58
C THR A 48 7.66 -18.24 -16.54
N ILE A 49 8.93 -17.99 -16.89
CA ILE A 49 9.87 -17.26 -16.02
C ILE A 49 9.37 -15.84 -15.70
N LYS A 50 8.61 -15.21 -16.60
CA LYS A 50 8.05 -13.87 -16.38
C LYS A 50 7.03 -13.86 -15.23
N GLU A 51 6.26 -14.94 -15.09
CA GLU A 51 5.25 -15.12 -14.04
C GLU A 51 5.84 -15.67 -12.73
N GLY A 52 7.17 -15.85 -12.66
CA GLY A 52 7.88 -16.24 -11.43
C GLY A 52 8.35 -17.69 -11.38
N LEU A 53 8.16 -18.48 -12.44
CA LEU A 53 8.64 -19.86 -12.50
C LEU A 53 10.19 -19.90 -12.59
N SER A 54 10.84 -20.84 -11.91
CA SER A 54 12.31 -20.89 -11.89
C SER A 54 12.96 -21.26 -13.24
N ASN A 55 12.27 -22.08 -14.05
CA ASN A 55 12.72 -22.51 -15.38
C ASN A 55 11.49 -22.97 -16.21
N SER A 56 11.55 -22.85 -17.53
CA SER A 56 10.46 -23.27 -18.43
C SER A 56 10.39 -24.78 -18.67
N HIS A 57 11.46 -25.53 -18.36
CA HIS A 57 11.45 -26.98 -18.46
C HIS A 57 10.87 -27.63 -17.20
N ILE A 58 9.58 -27.98 -17.26
CA ILE A 58 8.88 -28.69 -16.19
C ILE A 58 9.20 -30.17 -16.28
N THR A 59 9.49 -30.81 -15.14
CA THR A 59 9.84 -32.24 -15.08
C THR A 59 8.80 -33.06 -14.34
N THR A 60 8.15 -32.48 -13.33
CA THR A 60 7.13 -33.15 -12.50
C THR A 60 6.21 -32.13 -11.87
N LEU A 61 4.97 -32.55 -11.62
CA LEU A 61 3.94 -31.79 -10.91
C LEU A 61 3.41 -32.64 -9.76
N PHE A 62 3.08 -32.00 -8.64
CA PHE A 62 2.51 -32.67 -7.48
C PHE A 62 1.63 -31.70 -6.69
N GLN A 63 0.45 -32.14 -6.25
CA GLN A 63 -0.36 -31.39 -5.29
C GLN A 63 -0.23 -32.04 -3.91
N ASP A 64 0.12 -31.25 -2.90
CA ASP A 64 0.18 -31.76 -1.52
C ASP A 64 -1.20 -31.83 -0.85
N SER A 65 -1.26 -32.49 0.31
CA SER A 65 -2.48 -32.68 1.09
C SER A 65 -3.11 -31.38 1.58
N ARG A 66 -2.40 -30.23 1.56
CA ARG A 66 -2.97 -28.91 1.87
C ARG A 66 -3.52 -28.21 0.65
N GLY A 67 -3.05 -28.56 -0.53
CA GLY A 67 -3.52 -28.05 -1.80
C GLY A 67 -2.44 -27.30 -2.58
N TYR A 68 -1.22 -27.09 -2.05
CA TYR A 68 -0.16 -26.39 -2.79
C TYR A 68 0.23 -27.19 -4.02
N ILE A 69 0.44 -26.48 -5.14
CA ILE A 69 1.01 -27.05 -6.35
C ILE A 69 2.53 -26.93 -6.28
N TRP A 70 3.20 -28.07 -6.26
CA TRP A 70 4.64 -28.20 -6.33
C TRP A 70 5.05 -28.52 -7.77
N VAL A 71 5.99 -27.72 -8.28
CA VAL A 71 6.46 -27.77 -9.66
C VAL A 71 7.97 -28.01 -9.66
N GLY A 72 8.36 -29.21 -10.09
CA GLY A 72 9.74 -29.55 -10.33
C GLY A 72 10.20 -29.05 -11.70
N THR A 73 11.36 -28.40 -11.74
CA THR A 73 11.96 -27.95 -13.00
C THR A 73 13.38 -28.48 -13.17
N SER A 74 13.99 -28.25 -14.34
CA SER A 74 15.41 -28.51 -14.54
C SER A 74 16.33 -27.63 -13.69
N ASP A 75 15.85 -26.49 -13.18
CA ASP A 75 16.64 -25.55 -12.40
C ASP A 75 15.88 -24.94 -11.20
N GLY A 76 15.42 -25.81 -10.30
CA GLY A 76 14.81 -25.44 -9.03
C GLY A 76 13.46 -26.13 -8.78
N LEU A 77 13.07 -26.12 -7.51
CA LEU A 77 11.76 -26.53 -7.04
C LEU A 77 10.90 -25.27 -6.85
N ASN A 78 9.66 -25.29 -7.30
CA ASN A 78 8.74 -24.18 -7.12
C ASN A 78 7.53 -24.65 -6.34
N ARG A 79 7.04 -23.83 -5.41
CA ARG A 79 5.76 -24.03 -4.73
C ARG A 79 4.84 -22.88 -5.08
N TYR A 80 3.66 -23.18 -5.59
CA TYR A 80 2.68 -22.21 -6.04
C TYR A 80 1.49 -22.16 -5.08
N ASP A 81 1.20 -20.95 -4.58
CA ASP A 81 0.14 -20.69 -3.61
C ASP A 81 -1.12 -20.05 -4.22
N GLY A 82 -1.13 -19.82 -5.54
CA GLY A 82 -2.21 -19.16 -6.27
C GLY A 82 -1.90 -17.70 -6.62
N TYR A 83 -0.99 -17.07 -5.88
CA TYR A 83 -0.60 -15.68 -6.06
C TYR A 83 0.83 -15.54 -6.59
N GLY A 84 1.71 -16.46 -6.24
CA GLY A 84 3.11 -16.45 -6.69
C GLY A 84 3.83 -17.78 -6.45
N PHE A 85 5.06 -17.85 -6.99
CA PHE A 85 5.95 -18.99 -6.84
C PHE A 85 7.02 -18.72 -5.78
N ALA A 86 7.11 -19.59 -4.77
CA ALA A 86 8.27 -19.70 -3.92
C ALA A 86 9.30 -20.61 -4.59
N ILE A 87 10.51 -20.07 -4.84
CA ILE A 87 11.57 -20.77 -5.59
C ILE A 87 12.65 -21.27 -4.62
N TYR A 88 12.91 -22.57 -4.65
CA TYR A 88 13.97 -23.21 -3.89
C TYR A 88 15.07 -23.70 -4.85
N ARG A 89 16.30 -23.23 -4.61
CA ARG A 89 17.51 -23.60 -5.37
C ARG A 89 18.62 -24.07 -4.44
N HIS A 90 19.47 -24.93 -4.96
CA HIS A 90 20.65 -25.43 -4.28
C HIS A 90 21.67 -24.32 -4.07
N HIS A 91 22.16 -24.20 -2.85
CA HIS A 91 23.30 -23.34 -2.52
C HIS A 91 24.44 -24.19 -1.94
N PRO A 92 25.64 -24.19 -2.54
CA PRO A 92 26.73 -25.08 -2.13
C PRO A 92 27.16 -24.95 -0.66
N LEU A 93 27.03 -23.75 -0.08
CA LEU A 93 27.46 -23.42 1.29
C LEU A 93 26.33 -23.50 2.34
N ILE A 94 25.09 -23.78 1.95
CA ILE A 94 23.94 -23.76 2.86
C ILE A 94 23.22 -25.11 2.77
N ASP A 95 23.43 -25.96 3.78
CA ASP A 95 22.90 -27.33 3.79
C ASP A 95 21.39 -27.41 4.03
N SER A 96 20.75 -26.31 4.43
CA SER A 96 19.29 -26.19 4.54
C SER A 96 18.57 -25.86 3.22
N THR A 97 19.31 -25.80 2.10
CA THR A 97 18.75 -25.67 0.75
C THR A 97 18.59 -27.04 0.08
N ILE A 98 17.84 -27.12 -1.02
CA ILE A 98 17.69 -28.38 -1.78
C ILE A 98 19.05 -28.94 -2.21
N VAL A 99 19.16 -30.27 -2.29
CA VAL A 99 20.43 -30.95 -2.62
C VAL A 99 20.89 -30.76 -4.08
N GLY A 100 19.99 -30.42 -5.00
CA GLY A 100 20.30 -30.15 -6.40
C GLY A 100 19.11 -29.54 -7.14
N ASN A 101 19.38 -28.79 -8.22
CA ASN A 101 18.34 -28.01 -8.89
C ASN A 101 17.47 -28.81 -9.88
N TYR A 102 18.00 -29.90 -10.45
CA TYR A 102 17.23 -30.69 -11.43
C TYR A 102 16.29 -31.64 -10.69
N ILE A 103 15.04 -31.23 -10.53
CA ILE A 103 14.00 -31.99 -9.85
C ILE A 103 13.44 -33.07 -10.77
N GLN A 104 13.17 -34.25 -10.25
CA GLN A 104 12.70 -35.41 -11.02
C GLN A 104 11.40 -36.00 -10.49
N SER A 105 11.20 -35.97 -9.18
CA SER A 105 10.03 -36.57 -8.54
C SER A 105 9.74 -35.85 -7.23
N ILE A 106 8.47 -35.68 -6.91
CA ILE A 106 7.98 -35.04 -5.69
C ILE A 106 6.87 -35.93 -5.14
N ILE A 107 6.92 -36.25 -3.85
CA ILE A 107 5.89 -37.02 -3.14
C ILE A 107 5.69 -36.47 -1.74
N GLU A 108 4.54 -36.75 -1.13
CA GLU A 108 4.26 -36.51 0.27
C GLU A 108 4.27 -37.82 1.06
N THR A 109 4.91 -37.82 2.23
CA THR A 109 4.88 -38.95 3.17
C THR A 109 3.76 -38.79 4.21
N PRO A 110 3.35 -39.85 4.93
CA PRO A 110 2.23 -39.79 5.88
C PRO A 110 2.43 -38.80 7.04
N ASP A 111 3.68 -38.43 7.34
CA ASP A 111 4.07 -37.37 8.29
C ASP A 111 3.87 -35.95 7.72
N GLY A 112 3.38 -35.81 6.48
CA GLY A 112 3.13 -34.54 5.81
C GLY A 112 4.38 -33.88 5.18
N ASN A 113 5.56 -34.49 5.31
CA ASN A 113 6.77 -33.96 4.72
C ASN A 113 6.82 -34.20 3.21
N ILE A 114 7.42 -33.26 2.47
CA ILE A 114 7.54 -33.36 1.01
C ILE A 114 8.93 -33.88 0.67
N TRP A 115 9.00 -35.01 -0.03
CA TRP A 115 10.25 -35.63 -0.48
C TRP A 115 10.50 -35.30 -1.94
N ILE A 116 11.71 -34.82 -2.23
CA ILE A 116 12.11 -34.31 -3.53
C ILE A 116 13.30 -35.11 -4.04
N GLY A 117 13.11 -35.80 -5.16
CA GLY A 117 14.13 -36.56 -5.85
C GLY A 117 14.82 -35.70 -6.89
N THR A 118 16.15 -35.69 -6.87
CA THR A 118 16.97 -34.92 -7.83
C THR A 118 17.70 -35.86 -8.79
N ARG A 119 17.95 -35.38 -10.02
CA ARG A 119 18.54 -36.21 -11.09
C ARG A 119 19.94 -36.72 -10.80
N ASN A 120 20.75 -35.99 -10.02
CA ASN A 120 22.17 -36.32 -9.79
C ASN A 120 22.64 -36.07 -8.34
N SER A 121 21.80 -35.59 -7.43
CA SER A 121 22.23 -35.08 -6.13
C SER A 121 21.59 -35.81 -4.93
N GLY A 122 20.69 -36.76 -5.15
CA GLY A 122 20.01 -37.52 -4.11
C GLY A 122 18.63 -36.99 -3.79
N ILE A 123 18.24 -37.07 -2.51
CA ILE A 123 16.90 -36.73 -2.01
C ILE A 123 17.01 -35.54 -1.04
N ALA A 124 16.14 -34.55 -1.22
CA ALA A 124 15.87 -33.51 -0.23
C ALA A 124 14.49 -33.73 0.38
N VAL A 125 14.34 -33.48 1.68
CA VAL A 125 13.06 -33.55 2.38
C VAL A 125 12.73 -32.16 2.89
N TRP A 126 11.65 -31.57 2.40
CA TRP A 126 11.11 -30.34 2.94
C TRP A 126 10.34 -30.65 4.23
N GLN A 127 10.86 -30.15 5.34
CA GLN A 127 10.25 -30.28 6.66
C GLN A 127 9.17 -29.23 6.80
N ARG A 128 7.94 -29.71 6.99
CA ARG A 128 6.75 -28.87 6.90
C ARG A 128 6.59 -27.88 8.06
N GLU A 129 6.94 -28.32 9.26
CA GLU A 129 6.84 -27.53 10.50
C GLU A 129 7.83 -26.35 10.52
N THR A 130 9.05 -26.58 10.02
CA THR A 130 10.14 -25.60 10.08
C THR A 130 10.36 -24.85 8.76
N GLY A 131 9.80 -25.34 7.66
CA GLY A 131 10.02 -24.80 6.32
C GLY A 131 11.44 -25.04 5.77
N THR A 132 12.24 -25.92 6.38
CA THR A 132 13.65 -26.15 6.02
C THR A 132 13.86 -27.45 5.24
N PHE A 133 14.92 -27.53 4.43
CA PHE A 133 15.29 -28.79 3.77
C PHE A 133 16.26 -29.61 4.60
N LEU A 134 15.96 -30.91 4.73
CA LEU A 134 16.87 -31.94 5.21
C LEU A 134 17.36 -32.74 4.00
N ASN A 135 18.66 -32.66 3.72
CA ASN A 135 19.27 -33.38 2.59
C ASN A 135 19.72 -34.79 3.02
N ILE A 136 19.13 -35.81 2.42
CA ILE A 136 19.49 -37.20 2.65
C ILE A 136 20.58 -37.57 1.63
N GLY A 137 21.82 -37.78 2.10
CA GLY A 137 22.92 -38.33 1.29
C GLY A 137 24.28 -37.60 1.33
N LYS A 138 24.42 -36.45 2.02
CA LYS A 138 25.70 -35.72 2.09
C LYS A 138 26.65 -36.20 3.20
N GLU A 139 26.14 -36.66 4.35
CA GLU A 139 26.98 -36.93 5.54
C GLU A 139 26.85 -38.34 6.14
N SER A 140 25.92 -39.18 5.67
CA SER A 140 25.76 -40.52 6.23
C SER A 140 26.61 -41.54 5.47
N ASP A 141 27.50 -42.24 6.17
CA ASP A 141 28.19 -43.46 5.71
C ASP A 141 27.21 -44.51 5.11
N LEU A 142 25.92 -44.40 5.41
CA LEU A 142 24.80 -45.15 4.85
C LEU A 142 24.75 -45.13 3.31
N PHE A 143 25.09 -44.03 2.62
CA PHE A 143 24.97 -43.95 1.14
C PHE A 143 26.21 -44.37 0.35
N LYS A 144 27.27 -44.90 0.97
CA LYS A 144 28.43 -45.48 0.24
C LYS A 144 28.04 -46.58 -0.78
N GLY A 145 26.85 -47.17 -0.65
CA GLY A 145 26.30 -48.19 -1.57
C GLY A 145 25.51 -47.67 -2.79
N LEU A 146 25.14 -46.38 -2.82
CA LEU A 146 24.52 -45.70 -3.97
C LEU A 146 25.57 -44.81 -4.63
N ARG A 147 26.49 -45.42 -5.40
CA ARG A 147 27.47 -44.69 -6.23
C ARG A 147 26.83 -43.74 -7.25
N GLU A 148 25.52 -43.81 -7.43
CA GLU A 148 24.73 -42.98 -8.36
C GLU A 148 23.58 -42.32 -7.58
N ASN A 149 23.70 -41.01 -7.32
CA ASN A 149 22.74 -40.23 -6.55
C ASN A 149 21.50 -39.78 -7.37
N GLY A 150 21.23 -40.42 -8.50
CA GLY A 150 20.16 -40.01 -9.40
C GLY A 150 18.84 -40.69 -9.11
N VAL A 151 17.84 -39.91 -8.70
CA VAL A 151 16.47 -40.37 -8.44
C VAL A 151 15.61 -40.09 -9.67
N TYR A 152 14.95 -41.11 -10.21
CA TYR A 152 14.14 -41.03 -11.43
C TYR A 152 12.63 -41.11 -11.15
N GLY A 153 12.25 -41.66 -10.00
CA GLY A 153 10.86 -41.70 -9.53
C GLY A 153 10.79 -42.19 -8.11
N MET A 154 9.76 -41.75 -7.39
CA MET A 154 9.50 -42.12 -6.01
C MET A 154 8.01 -42.33 -5.79
N GLN A 155 7.67 -43.16 -4.80
CA GLN A 155 6.31 -43.37 -4.34
C GLN A 155 6.31 -43.59 -2.82
N SER A 156 5.40 -42.91 -2.12
CA SER A 156 5.14 -43.11 -0.70
C SER A 156 4.16 -44.27 -0.51
N ILE A 157 4.52 -45.28 0.29
CA ILE A 157 3.70 -46.48 0.56
C ILE A 157 3.82 -46.87 2.03
N GLY A 158 2.82 -46.53 2.83
CA GLY A 158 2.85 -46.76 4.28
C GLY A 158 4.04 -46.06 4.92
N ASP A 159 4.81 -46.78 5.74
CA ASP A 159 5.99 -46.21 6.40
C ASP A 159 7.23 -46.08 5.51
N TYR A 160 7.14 -46.47 4.23
CA TYR A 160 8.29 -46.54 3.33
C TYR A 160 8.13 -45.67 2.10
N VAL A 161 9.22 -45.00 1.74
CA VAL A 161 9.42 -44.35 0.44
C VAL A 161 10.19 -45.30 -0.45
N TRP A 162 9.57 -45.68 -1.57
CA TRP A 162 10.23 -46.46 -2.61
C TRP A 162 10.78 -45.52 -3.66
N THR A 163 12.04 -45.72 -4.05
CA THR A 163 12.72 -44.89 -5.04
C THR A 163 13.42 -45.72 -6.09
N LYS A 164 13.31 -45.27 -7.34
CA LYS A 164 14.01 -45.85 -8.49
C LYS A 164 15.22 -44.99 -8.81
N THR A 165 16.41 -45.58 -8.74
CA THR A 165 17.63 -45.00 -9.29
C THR A 165 17.96 -45.63 -10.65
N ARG A 166 18.99 -45.14 -11.34
CA ARG A 166 19.39 -45.70 -12.65
C ARG A 166 19.62 -47.20 -12.58
N ASN A 167 20.35 -47.67 -11.57
CA ASN A 167 20.82 -49.06 -11.48
C ASN A 167 20.29 -49.85 -10.27
N ALA A 168 19.47 -49.25 -9.41
CA ALA A 168 18.90 -49.94 -8.25
C ALA A 168 17.48 -49.47 -7.91
N ILE A 169 16.84 -50.20 -7.01
CA ILE A 169 15.63 -49.79 -6.31
C ILE A 169 16.02 -49.64 -4.84
N ALA A 170 15.58 -48.59 -4.18
CA ALA A 170 15.76 -48.43 -2.74
C ALA A 170 14.41 -48.24 -2.03
N LYS A 171 14.31 -48.83 -0.85
CA LYS A 171 13.19 -48.74 0.09
C LYS A 171 13.70 -48.01 1.32
N ILE A 172 13.11 -46.86 1.66
CA ILE A 172 13.59 -45.99 2.73
C ILE A 172 12.48 -45.84 3.75
N ASN A 173 12.73 -46.13 5.02
CA ASN A 173 11.77 -45.83 6.08
C ASN A 173 11.72 -44.30 6.31
N HIS A 174 10.54 -43.70 6.21
CA HIS A 174 10.43 -42.25 6.27
C HIS A 174 10.71 -41.65 7.66
N GLN A 175 10.58 -42.44 8.74
CA GLN A 175 10.84 -42.02 10.12
C GLN A 175 12.30 -42.27 10.51
N THR A 176 12.78 -43.52 10.38
CA THR A 176 14.13 -43.90 10.82
C THR A 176 15.21 -43.50 9.82
N LYS A 177 14.83 -43.22 8.57
CA LYS A 177 15.72 -42.97 7.41
C LYS A 177 16.64 -44.15 7.08
N GLU A 178 16.40 -45.33 7.65
CA GLU A 178 17.06 -46.57 7.26
C GLU A 178 16.62 -46.98 5.85
N PHE A 179 17.51 -47.57 5.07
CA PHE A 179 17.17 -48.01 3.71
C PHE A 179 17.65 -49.42 3.38
N THR A 180 16.91 -50.06 2.49
CA THR A 180 17.22 -51.36 1.90
C THR A 180 17.37 -51.18 0.39
N LYS A 181 18.40 -51.79 -0.19
CA LYS A 181 18.71 -51.69 -1.63
C LYS A 181 18.45 -53.03 -2.31
N TYR A 182 17.79 -52.99 -3.46
CA TYR A 182 17.62 -54.11 -4.38
C TYR A 182 18.37 -53.81 -5.67
N ASP A 183 19.25 -54.73 -6.07
CA ASP A 183 19.97 -54.60 -7.33
C ASP A 183 19.02 -54.85 -8.51
N HIS A 184 19.12 -53.98 -9.52
CA HIS A 184 18.23 -54.00 -10.67
C HIS A 184 18.65 -55.07 -11.68
N TYR A 185 17.70 -55.85 -12.21
CA TYR A 185 17.93 -56.68 -13.39
C TYR A 185 18.10 -55.79 -14.63
N SER A 186 19.31 -55.31 -14.87
CA SER A 186 19.62 -54.37 -15.95
C SER A 186 20.70 -54.95 -16.86
N SER A 187 20.46 -54.99 -18.18
CA SER A 187 21.53 -55.34 -19.13
C SER A 187 22.55 -54.20 -19.18
N VAL A 188 23.82 -54.48 -18.88
CA VAL A 188 24.90 -53.47 -18.81
C VAL A 188 25.13 -52.76 -20.17
N LEU A 189 24.70 -53.39 -21.27
CA LEU A 189 24.95 -52.94 -22.65
C LEU A 189 23.91 -51.95 -23.20
N LYS A 190 22.73 -51.81 -22.58
CA LYS A 190 21.65 -50.92 -23.05
C LYS A 190 21.64 -49.63 -22.23
N LYS A 191 21.89 -48.48 -22.89
CA LYS A 191 21.60 -47.15 -22.33
C LYS A 191 20.10 -46.89 -22.48
N GLY A 192 19.42 -46.57 -21.37
CA GLY A 192 18.04 -46.08 -21.41
C GLY A 192 18.00 -44.64 -21.91
N ASN A 193 16.95 -44.29 -22.66
CA ASN A 193 16.75 -42.95 -23.22
C ASN A 193 15.74 -42.13 -22.39
N SER A 194 14.98 -42.77 -21.49
CA SER A 194 13.98 -42.07 -20.69
C SER A 194 14.60 -41.13 -19.66
N SER A 195 14.00 -39.94 -19.53
CA SER A 195 14.37 -38.93 -18.54
C SER A 195 13.78 -39.21 -17.15
N SER A 196 12.78 -40.11 -17.03
CA SER A 196 12.08 -40.46 -15.79
C SER A 196 11.64 -41.93 -15.80
N TYR A 197 11.49 -42.52 -14.61
CA TYR A 197 10.92 -43.86 -14.42
C TYR A 197 9.90 -43.80 -13.29
N SER A 198 8.66 -44.14 -13.60
CA SER A 198 7.56 -44.19 -12.63
C SER A 198 7.65 -45.38 -11.65
N VAL A 199 7.09 -45.17 -10.46
CA VAL A 199 6.87 -46.18 -9.43
C VAL A 199 5.38 -46.20 -9.12
N ALA A 200 4.78 -47.39 -9.07
CA ALA A 200 3.35 -47.58 -8.85
C ALA A 200 3.12 -48.65 -7.78
N SER A 201 1.96 -48.65 -7.12
CA SER A 201 1.65 -49.58 -6.03
C SER A 201 0.25 -50.15 -6.20
N THR A 202 0.12 -51.47 -6.04
CA THR A 202 -1.17 -52.18 -5.97
C THR A 202 -1.28 -52.92 -4.64
N ILE A 203 -2.42 -53.57 -4.37
CA ILE A 203 -2.52 -54.51 -3.25
C ILE A 203 -1.42 -55.57 -3.40
N GLY A 204 -0.62 -55.76 -2.35
CA GLY A 204 0.45 -56.76 -2.29
C GLY A 204 1.73 -56.48 -3.10
N LYS A 205 1.75 -55.60 -4.11
CA LYS A 205 2.94 -55.40 -4.96
C LYS A 205 3.31 -53.92 -5.17
N VAL A 206 4.59 -53.67 -5.40
CA VAL A 206 5.13 -52.37 -5.85
C VAL A 206 5.77 -52.55 -7.21
N TRP A 207 5.35 -51.76 -8.20
CA TRP A 207 5.75 -51.84 -9.60
C TRP A 207 6.73 -50.73 -9.96
N PHE A 208 7.70 -51.07 -10.80
CA PHE A 208 8.77 -50.16 -11.24
C PHE A 208 8.93 -50.21 -12.76
N GLY A 209 8.94 -49.03 -13.38
CA GLY A 209 9.35 -48.87 -14.77
C GLY A 209 10.87 -49.03 -14.91
N SER A 210 11.31 -49.57 -16.04
CA SER A 210 12.73 -49.70 -16.34
C SER A 210 13.03 -49.71 -17.84
N LYS A 211 14.31 -49.57 -18.17
CA LYS A 211 14.83 -49.73 -19.55
C LYS A 211 14.59 -51.11 -20.17
N ASP A 212 14.32 -52.12 -19.34
CA ASP A 212 14.19 -53.52 -19.75
C ASP A 212 12.76 -54.07 -19.49
N GLY A 213 11.78 -53.18 -19.26
CA GLY A 213 10.37 -53.52 -19.02
C GLY A 213 9.87 -53.15 -17.62
N ILE A 214 8.85 -53.87 -17.13
CA ILE A 214 8.25 -53.67 -15.80
C ILE A 214 8.82 -54.67 -14.80
N GLN A 215 9.08 -54.23 -13.57
CA GLN A 215 9.50 -55.07 -12.44
C GLN A 215 8.56 -54.90 -11.26
N CYS A 216 8.47 -55.90 -10.38
CA CYS A 216 7.66 -55.77 -9.17
C CYS A 216 8.33 -56.38 -7.93
N ILE A 217 8.07 -55.79 -6.77
CA ILE A 217 8.44 -56.34 -5.46
C ILE A 217 7.16 -56.77 -4.74
N ASN A 218 7.14 -58.00 -4.24
CA ASN A 218 6.06 -58.46 -3.36
C ASN A 218 6.23 -57.82 -1.98
N LYS A 219 5.18 -57.23 -1.42
CA LYS A 219 5.21 -56.55 -0.11
C LYS A 219 5.41 -57.54 1.04
N GLU A 220 4.99 -58.80 0.87
CA GLU A 220 5.10 -59.84 1.89
C GLU A 220 6.51 -60.45 1.95
N ASP A 221 7.06 -60.84 0.80
CA ASP A 221 8.35 -61.55 0.75
C ASP A 221 9.55 -60.61 0.52
N ASP A 222 9.29 -59.35 0.15
CA ASP A 222 10.31 -58.32 -0.15
C ASP A 222 11.31 -58.74 -1.25
N VAL A 223 10.90 -59.67 -2.12
CA VAL A 223 11.70 -60.18 -3.25
C VAL A 223 11.37 -59.43 -4.54
N LEU A 224 12.42 -59.06 -5.28
CA LEU A 224 12.30 -58.48 -6.63
C LEU A 224 11.99 -59.56 -7.66
N HIS A 225 10.81 -59.48 -8.24
CA HIS A 225 10.36 -60.31 -9.35
C HIS A 225 10.41 -59.53 -10.67
N ARG A 226 10.89 -60.19 -11.71
CA ARG A 226 10.78 -59.72 -13.09
C ARG A 226 9.57 -60.37 -13.74
N ILE A 227 8.79 -59.59 -14.50
CA ILE A 227 7.67 -60.14 -15.27
C ILE A 227 8.23 -60.73 -16.57
N GLU A 228 8.13 -62.04 -16.74
CA GLU A 228 8.46 -62.72 -18.00
C GLU A 228 7.26 -62.70 -18.95
N ALA A 229 7.06 -61.58 -19.65
CA ALA A 229 5.87 -61.37 -20.48
C ALA A 229 6.19 -60.81 -21.88
N GLY A 230 6.66 -61.67 -22.77
CA GLY A 230 6.71 -61.41 -24.22
C GLY A 230 7.59 -60.21 -24.64
N LYS A 231 7.12 -59.39 -25.59
CA LYS A 231 7.89 -58.24 -26.14
C LYS A 231 8.15 -57.11 -25.13
N LEU A 232 7.30 -56.97 -24.10
CA LEU A 232 7.51 -55.98 -23.04
C LEU A 232 8.70 -56.38 -22.15
N ASP A 233 9.08 -57.67 -22.16
CA ASP A 233 10.27 -58.17 -21.49
C ASP A 233 11.51 -57.99 -22.40
N LYS A 234 12.56 -57.34 -21.86
CA LYS A 234 13.92 -57.18 -22.44
C LYS A 234 14.09 -56.15 -23.56
N GLN A 235 13.03 -55.70 -24.24
CA GLN A 235 13.17 -54.82 -25.41
C GLN A 235 12.59 -53.42 -25.26
N VAL A 236 11.47 -53.26 -24.55
CA VAL A 236 10.73 -51.99 -24.46
C VAL A 236 11.03 -51.26 -23.15
N GLU A 237 11.41 -49.98 -23.26
CA GLU A 237 11.60 -49.09 -22.12
C GLU A 237 10.25 -48.54 -21.64
N VAL A 238 9.96 -48.68 -20.34
CA VAL A 238 8.72 -48.20 -19.73
C VAL A 238 9.02 -46.95 -18.90
N SER A 239 8.51 -45.80 -19.35
CA SER A 239 8.72 -44.49 -18.72
C SER A 239 7.66 -44.20 -17.66
N SER A 240 6.39 -44.44 -17.96
CA SER A 240 5.23 -44.09 -17.13
C SER A 240 4.38 -45.32 -16.79
N LEU A 241 3.87 -45.37 -15.57
CA LEU A 241 3.08 -46.45 -15.00
C LEU A 241 1.95 -45.80 -14.21
N VAL A 242 0.73 -46.24 -14.48
CA VAL A 242 -0.46 -45.77 -13.78
C VAL A 242 -1.32 -46.96 -13.42
N VAL A 243 -1.72 -47.03 -12.15
CA VAL A 243 -2.66 -48.05 -11.65
C VAL A 243 -4.05 -47.53 -11.89
N VAL A 244 -4.86 -48.31 -12.61
CA VAL A 244 -6.24 -47.95 -12.94
C VAL A 244 -7.23 -48.69 -12.03
N SER A 245 -6.88 -49.92 -11.66
CA SER A 245 -7.53 -50.69 -10.60
C SER A 245 -6.51 -51.62 -9.98
N ASP A 246 -6.85 -52.26 -8.86
CA ASP A 246 -5.99 -53.27 -8.22
C ASP A 246 -5.62 -54.45 -9.14
N THR A 247 -6.31 -54.58 -10.27
CA THR A 247 -6.13 -55.65 -11.25
C THR A 247 -5.55 -55.17 -12.59
N ILE A 248 -5.55 -53.87 -12.87
CA ILE A 248 -5.15 -53.32 -14.17
C ILE A 248 -4.07 -52.25 -13.98
N LEU A 249 -2.92 -52.49 -14.60
CA LEU A 249 -1.80 -51.56 -14.70
C LEU A 249 -1.64 -51.09 -16.15
N LEU A 250 -1.53 -49.78 -16.35
CA LEU A 250 -1.17 -49.20 -17.64
C LEU A 250 0.31 -48.81 -17.64
N ALA A 251 0.98 -49.08 -18.76
CA ALA A 251 2.39 -48.77 -18.96
C ALA A 251 2.59 -48.01 -20.28
N GLY A 252 3.17 -46.81 -20.17
CA GLY A 252 3.54 -45.97 -21.30
C GLY A 252 4.97 -46.25 -21.76
N SER A 253 5.17 -46.35 -23.07
CA SER A 253 6.48 -46.44 -23.70
C SER A 253 6.57 -45.61 -24.97
N GLU A 254 7.78 -45.48 -25.53
CA GLU A 254 7.99 -44.89 -26.87
C GLU A 254 7.27 -45.66 -27.98
N GLU A 255 6.94 -46.94 -27.75
CA GLU A 255 6.23 -47.80 -28.71
C GLU A 255 4.70 -47.72 -28.58
N GLY A 256 4.18 -47.05 -27.53
CA GLY A 256 2.76 -46.81 -27.30
C GLY A 256 2.32 -47.17 -25.87
N LEU A 257 1.03 -47.52 -25.73
CA LEU A 257 0.39 -47.80 -24.44
C LEU A 257 0.14 -49.31 -24.29
N TRP A 258 0.49 -49.84 -23.13
CA TRP A 258 0.34 -51.24 -22.76
C TRP A 258 -0.58 -51.38 -21.56
N LYS A 259 -1.45 -52.39 -21.58
CA LYS A 259 -2.34 -52.77 -20.49
C LYS A 259 -1.92 -54.12 -19.96
N TYR A 260 -1.68 -54.19 -18.66
CA TYR A 260 -1.32 -55.40 -17.94
C TYR A 260 -2.43 -55.78 -16.96
N ASP A 261 -3.02 -56.94 -17.16
CA ASP A 261 -3.93 -57.58 -16.23
C ASP A 261 -3.12 -58.39 -15.22
N ILE A 262 -3.14 -57.95 -13.96
CA ILE A 262 -2.35 -58.50 -12.85
C ILE A 262 -2.85 -59.90 -12.45
N ASN A 263 -4.15 -60.19 -12.60
CA ASN A 263 -4.74 -61.46 -12.19
C ASN A 263 -4.35 -62.59 -13.14
N ASN A 264 -4.42 -62.32 -14.44
CA ASN A 264 -4.17 -63.32 -15.47
C ASN A 264 -2.74 -63.26 -16.05
N GLY A 265 -1.97 -62.24 -15.70
CA GLY A 265 -0.61 -62.02 -16.23
C GLY A 265 -0.59 -61.64 -17.72
N VAL A 266 -1.72 -61.20 -18.28
CA VAL A 266 -1.87 -60.91 -19.71
C VAL A 266 -1.46 -59.47 -19.99
N ILE A 267 -0.55 -59.27 -20.95
CA ILE A 267 -0.17 -57.94 -21.46
C ILE A 267 -0.74 -57.77 -22.86
N ASN A 268 -1.55 -56.74 -23.04
CA ASN A 268 -2.07 -56.31 -24.34
C ASN A 268 -1.54 -54.92 -24.67
N GLN A 269 -1.00 -54.75 -25.88
CA GLN A 269 -0.71 -53.42 -26.39
C GLN A 269 -2.03 -52.78 -26.83
N VAL A 270 -2.48 -51.77 -26.09
CA VAL A 270 -3.74 -51.07 -26.39
C VAL A 270 -3.52 -50.02 -27.47
N TYR A 271 -2.35 -49.39 -27.45
CA TYR A 271 -1.98 -48.38 -28.43
C TYR A 271 -0.65 -48.74 -29.10
N LYS A 272 -0.65 -48.86 -30.44
CA LYS A 272 0.52 -49.25 -31.22
C LYS A 272 0.95 -48.13 -32.16
N LYS A 273 2.25 -47.82 -32.17
CA LYS A 273 2.88 -46.98 -33.19
C LYS A 273 2.58 -47.54 -34.59
N THR A 274 1.76 -46.84 -35.37
CA THR A 274 1.45 -47.19 -36.77
C THR A 274 2.06 -46.17 -37.72
N ASN A 275 2.55 -46.62 -38.87
CA ASN A 275 3.21 -45.77 -39.87
C ASN A 275 2.23 -44.85 -40.65
N GLN A 276 0.94 -44.86 -40.32
CA GLN A 276 -0.08 -44.03 -40.96
C GLN A 276 -0.85 -43.26 -39.88
N ARG A 277 -0.67 -41.92 -39.90
CA ARG A 277 -1.28 -40.88 -39.04
C ARG A 277 -0.94 -40.95 -37.54
N ASN A 278 0.12 -40.20 -37.19
CA ASN A 278 0.28 -39.35 -36.01
C ASN A 278 -0.29 -39.83 -34.67
N VAL A 279 0.31 -40.86 -34.07
CA VAL A 279 0.51 -40.84 -32.62
C VAL A 279 1.86 -41.49 -32.30
N GLU A 280 2.61 -40.74 -31.51
CA GLU A 280 3.99 -40.96 -31.11
C GLU A 280 4.02 -41.32 -29.61
N GLY A 281 5.17 -41.78 -29.13
CA GLY A 281 5.35 -42.39 -27.80
C GLY A 281 4.67 -41.67 -26.63
N ILE A 282 4.32 -42.44 -25.60
CA ILE A 282 3.71 -41.91 -24.38
C ILE A 282 4.81 -41.33 -23.47
N ASN A 283 4.74 -40.02 -23.22
CA ASN A 283 5.70 -39.32 -22.35
C ASN A 283 5.32 -39.47 -20.87
N THR A 284 4.05 -39.20 -20.54
CA THR A 284 3.53 -39.29 -19.18
C THR A 284 2.03 -39.58 -19.18
N MET A 285 1.52 -40.07 -18.06
CA MET A 285 0.12 -40.45 -17.87
C MET A 285 -0.35 -40.04 -16.48
N TYR A 286 -1.63 -39.70 -16.36
CA TYR A 286 -2.26 -39.38 -15.08
C TYR A 286 -3.67 -40.00 -15.04
N ALA A 287 -3.98 -40.77 -13.99
CA ALA A 287 -5.34 -41.26 -13.75
C ALA A 287 -6.02 -40.40 -12.69
N CYS A 288 -7.23 -39.96 -13.00
CA CYS A 288 -8.12 -39.25 -12.11
C CYS A 288 -9.00 -40.22 -11.33
N ASP A 289 -9.48 -39.79 -10.17
CA ASP A 289 -10.34 -40.59 -9.29
C ASP A 289 -11.72 -40.91 -9.90
N ASP A 290 -12.17 -40.08 -10.85
CA ASP A 290 -13.40 -40.28 -11.63
C ASP A 290 -13.27 -41.37 -12.72
N GLY A 291 -12.08 -41.99 -12.85
CA GLY A 291 -11.77 -42.99 -13.86
C GLY A 291 -11.29 -42.42 -15.20
N LYS A 292 -11.20 -41.10 -15.34
CA LYS A 292 -10.62 -40.43 -16.52
C LYS A 292 -9.10 -40.61 -16.52
N ILE A 293 -8.54 -40.89 -17.69
CA ILE A 293 -7.09 -41.07 -17.85
C ILE A 293 -6.57 -40.09 -18.88
N TRP A 294 -5.60 -39.27 -18.48
CA TRP A 294 -4.87 -38.34 -19.34
C TRP A 294 -3.57 -38.96 -19.83
N LEU A 295 -3.31 -38.81 -21.13
CA LEU A 295 -2.16 -39.36 -21.82
C LEU A 295 -1.44 -38.23 -22.56
N ALA A 296 -0.21 -37.91 -22.16
CA ALA A 296 0.68 -37.05 -22.92
C ALA A 296 1.42 -37.89 -23.97
N THR A 297 1.16 -37.60 -25.23
CA THR A 297 1.87 -38.18 -26.37
C THR A 297 2.94 -37.22 -26.86
N ALA A 298 3.81 -37.64 -27.79
CA ALA A 298 4.79 -36.71 -28.37
C ALA A 298 4.16 -35.60 -29.24
N ASN A 299 2.89 -35.76 -29.66
CA ASN A 299 2.18 -34.83 -30.56
C ASN A 299 0.98 -34.13 -29.89
N GLY A 300 0.84 -34.20 -28.57
CA GLY A 300 -0.24 -33.54 -27.83
C GLY A 300 -0.88 -34.39 -26.74
N LEU A 301 -2.03 -33.90 -26.25
CA LEU A 301 -2.75 -34.47 -25.12
C LEU A 301 -3.99 -35.26 -25.57
N MET A 302 -4.15 -36.46 -25.01
CA MET A 302 -5.31 -37.32 -25.21
C MET A 302 -5.93 -37.65 -23.85
N TYR A 303 -7.22 -37.95 -23.83
CA TYR A 303 -7.89 -38.46 -22.64
C TYR A 303 -8.87 -39.59 -22.98
N SER A 304 -9.23 -40.40 -21.99
CA SER A 304 -10.27 -41.43 -22.09
C SER A 304 -11.18 -41.42 -20.85
N HIS A 305 -12.49 -41.63 -21.07
CA HIS A 305 -13.53 -41.66 -20.03
C HIS A 305 -13.88 -43.07 -19.51
N ALA A 306 -13.16 -44.13 -19.92
CA ALA A 306 -13.44 -45.48 -19.41
C ALA A 306 -12.18 -46.36 -19.37
N PRO A 307 -11.97 -47.11 -18.27
CA PRO A 307 -10.95 -48.16 -18.23
C PRO A 307 -11.40 -49.53 -18.79
N TYR A 308 -12.64 -49.65 -19.25
CA TYR A 308 -13.29 -50.94 -19.58
C TYR A 308 -13.74 -51.15 -21.03
N ASP A 309 -13.56 -50.18 -21.93
CA ASP A 309 -13.87 -50.40 -23.34
C ASP A 309 -12.64 -50.93 -24.08
N ASP A 310 -12.81 -51.97 -24.90
CA ASP A 310 -11.76 -52.49 -25.80
C ASP A 310 -11.35 -51.44 -26.85
N TYR A 311 -12.13 -50.35 -26.96
CA TYR A 311 -11.90 -49.19 -27.81
C TYR A 311 -11.90 -47.93 -26.94
N LEU A 312 -10.72 -47.52 -26.46
CA LEU A 312 -10.55 -46.21 -25.84
C LEU A 312 -10.97 -45.15 -26.89
N HIS A 313 -12.12 -44.52 -26.68
CA HIS A 313 -12.57 -43.38 -27.48
C HIS A 313 -11.73 -42.17 -27.10
N TYR A 314 -10.92 -41.69 -28.03
CA TYR A 314 -10.01 -40.57 -27.80
C TYR A 314 -10.48 -39.33 -28.55
N GLU A 315 -10.74 -38.26 -27.82
CA GLU A 315 -10.80 -36.93 -28.42
C GLU A 315 -9.40 -36.30 -28.35
N VAL A 316 -8.82 -36.03 -29.52
CA VAL A 316 -7.56 -35.30 -29.61
C VAL A 316 -7.90 -33.82 -29.44
N SER A 317 -7.51 -33.25 -28.31
CA SER A 317 -7.60 -31.81 -28.09
C SER A 317 -6.48 -31.11 -28.88
N GLN A 318 -6.69 -30.91 -30.19
CA GLN A 318 -5.74 -30.20 -31.05
C GLN A 318 -5.80 -28.67 -30.88
N GLN A 319 -6.66 -28.15 -30.01
CA GLN A 319 -7.02 -26.73 -30.01
C GLN A 319 -6.12 -25.81 -29.15
N PHE A 320 -5.23 -26.33 -28.30
CA PHE A 320 -4.64 -25.48 -27.23
C PHE A 320 -3.11 -25.53 -27.11
N ILE A 321 -2.49 -26.63 -27.52
CA ILE A 321 -1.06 -26.84 -27.41
C ILE A 321 -0.58 -27.13 -28.82
N ASP A 322 0.34 -26.29 -29.33
CA ASP A 322 1.03 -26.58 -30.58
C ASP A 322 1.50 -28.04 -30.53
N PRO A 323 1.08 -28.91 -31.48
CA PRO A 323 1.41 -30.33 -31.46
C PRO A 323 2.91 -30.62 -31.42
N LEU A 324 3.76 -29.60 -31.62
CA LEU A 324 5.22 -29.68 -31.45
C LEU A 324 5.70 -29.62 -29.98
N ARG A 325 4.83 -29.37 -29.01
CA ARG A 325 5.21 -29.21 -27.59
C ARG A 325 5.18 -30.54 -26.85
N LYS A 326 6.35 -30.99 -26.39
CA LYS A 326 6.47 -32.17 -25.54
C LYS A 326 5.94 -31.90 -24.13
N ILE A 327 4.82 -32.54 -23.78
CA ILE A 327 4.25 -32.53 -22.43
C ILE A 327 5.01 -33.54 -21.56
N THR A 328 5.54 -33.08 -20.43
CA THR A 328 6.41 -33.84 -19.53
C THR A 328 5.72 -34.24 -18.23
N ALA A 329 4.74 -33.46 -17.77
CA ALA A 329 4.00 -33.69 -16.53
C ALA A 329 2.52 -33.34 -16.70
N ILE A 330 1.65 -34.10 -16.05
CA ILE A 330 0.19 -33.86 -15.99
C ILE A 330 -0.22 -33.97 -14.52
N LEU A 331 -1.09 -33.06 -14.08
CA LEU A 331 -1.73 -33.11 -12.78
C LEU A 331 -3.16 -32.58 -12.94
N VAL A 332 -4.15 -33.28 -12.40
CA VAL A 332 -5.48 -32.71 -12.18
C VAL A 332 -5.56 -32.39 -10.70
N ASP A 333 -5.85 -31.14 -10.36
CA ASP A 333 -5.94 -30.73 -8.97
C ASP A 333 -7.29 -31.11 -8.35
N ALA A 334 -7.39 -30.94 -7.02
CA ALA A 334 -8.60 -31.23 -6.27
C ALA A 334 -9.85 -30.43 -6.72
N SER A 335 -9.69 -29.33 -7.46
CA SER A 335 -10.80 -28.52 -7.96
C SER A 335 -11.22 -28.86 -9.39
N GLY A 336 -10.49 -29.80 -10.03
CA GLY A 336 -10.74 -30.30 -11.38
C GLY A 336 -9.98 -29.54 -12.47
N LEU A 337 -9.06 -28.64 -12.12
CA LEU A 337 -8.24 -27.92 -13.08
C LEU A 337 -7.11 -28.82 -13.59
N LEU A 338 -6.83 -28.73 -14.88
CA LEU A 338 -5.79 -29.51 -15.53
C LEU A 338 -4.50 -28.68 -15.62
N TRP A 339 -3.44 -29.19 -15.00
CA TRP A 339 -2.09 -28.62 -15.01
C TRP A 339 -1.18 -29.43 -15.93
N LEU A 340 -0.51 -28.75 -16.86
CA LEU A 340 0.36 -29.37 -17.85
C LEU A 340 1.75 -28.74 -17.83
N GLY A 341 2.75 -29.57 -17.51
CA GLY A 341 4.16 -29.20 -17.62
C GLY A 341 4.68 -29.48 -19.02
N THR A 342 5.46 -28.54 -19.57
CA THR A 342 6.10 -28.70 -20.87
C THR A 342 7.62 -28.63 -20.79
N GLU A 343 8.29 -29.14 -21.82
CA GLU A 343 9.75 -29.11 -21.91
C GLU A 343 10.32 -27.70 -22.18
N GLN A 344 9.58 -26.81 -22.84
CA GLN A 344 10.10 -25.49 -23.28
C GLN A 344 9.21 -24.29 -22.92
N ASP A 345 7.91 -24.50 -22.72
CA ASP A 345 6.95 -23.40 -22.65
C ASP A 345 6.44 -23.09 -21.25
N GLY A 346 6.96 -23.79 -20.23
CA GLY A 346 6.57 -23.63 -18.84
C GLY A 346 5.37 -24.50 -18.46
N LEU A 347 4.52 -23.94 -17.61
CA LEU A 347 3.36 -24.60 -17.01
C LEU A 347 2.07 -23.99 -17.57
N PHE A 348 1.14 -24.84 -17.97
CA PHE A 348 -0.22 -24.43 -18.35
C PHE A 348 -1.21 -24.86 -17.28
N LYS A 349 -2.16 -23.99 -16.95
CA LYS A 349 -3.33 -24.29 -16.13
C LYS A 349 -4.56 -24.13 -17.03
N ILE A 350 -5.37 -25.18 -17.11
CA ILE A 350 -6.52 -25.26 -18.00
C ILE A 350 -7.75 -25.54 -17.17
N ASP A 351 -8.75 -24.67 -17.28
CA ASP A 351 -10.08 -24.93 -16.73
C ASP A 351 -10.94 -25.68 -17.75
N GLN A 352 -11.45 -26.84 -17.34
CA GLN A 352 -12.34 -27.69 -18.15
C GLN A 352 -13.82 -27.41 -17.91
N LYS A 353 -14.14 -26.61 -16.90
CA LYS A 353 -15.50 -26.19 -16.63
C LYS A 353 -15.96 -25.27 -17.76
N PRO A 354 -17.24 -25.36 -18.17
CA PRO A 354 -17.79 -24.35 -19.08
C PRO A 354 -17.60 -22.98 -18.44
N SER A 355 -17.22 -21.99 -19.26
CA SER A 355 -17.20 -20.61 -18.80
C SER A 355 -18.58 -20.22 -18.29
N LYS A 356 -18.64 -19.36 -17.26
CA LYS A 356 -19.93 -18.96 -16.69
C LYS A 356 -20.76 -18.18 -17.70
N PHE A 357 -20.08 -17.38 -18.53
CA PHE A 357 -20.69 -16.57 -19.58
C PHE A 357 -20.19 -16.98 -20.95
N SER A 358 -21.08 -16.84 -21.93
CA SER A 358 -20.71 -16.97 -23.34
C SER A 358 -20.42 -15.60 -23.92
N SER A 359 -19.55 -15.51 -24.92
CA SER A 359 -19.21 -14.23 -25.54
C SER A 359 -19.01 -14.35 -27.05
N ILE A 360 -19.15 -13.21 -27.73
CA ILE A 360 -18.79 -13.02 -29.14
C ILE A 360 -17.69 -11.97 -29.18
N SER A 361 -16.46 -12.37 -29.48
CA SER A 361 -15.26 -11.51 -29.34
C SER A 361 -14.33 -11.54 -30.55
N VAL A 362 -13.40 -10.58 -30.62
CA VAL A 362 -12.38 -10.44 -31.68
C VAL A 362 -11.61 -11.73 -31.99
N ASN A 363 -11.49 -12.63 -31.02
CA ASN A 363 -10.73 -13.87 -31.18
C ASN A 363 -11.57 -15.05 -31.68
N ASP A 364 -12.84 -14.82 -32.04
CA ASP A 364 -13.81 -15.83 -32.49
C ASP A 364 -14.03 -15.83 -34.02
N ASP A 365 -12.98 -15.44 -34.78
CA ASP A 365 -12.90 -15.34 -36.26
C ASP A 365 -13.49 -16.52 -37.06
N MET A 366 -13.83 -17.63 -36.41
CA MET A 366 -14.30 -18.87 -37.01
C MET A 366 -15.83 -19.03 -37.04
N GLU A 367 -16.59 -18.35 -36.17
CA GLU A 367 -18.06 -18.59 -36.07
C GLU A 367 -18.91 -17.57 -36.83
N TYR A 368 -18.54 -16.28 -36.80
CA TYR A 368 -19.24 -15.22 -37.54
C TYR A 368 -18.24 -14.27 -38.21
N PRO A 369 -18.46 -13.84 -39.47
CA PRO A 369 -17.61 -12.88 -40.17
C PRO A 369 -17.91 -11.46 -39.70
N ILE A 370 -17.61 -11.15 -38.43
CA ILE A 370 -17.77 -9.83 -37.81
C ILE A 370 -16.42 -9.11 -37.88
N ASP A 371 -16.40 -7.94 -38.50
CA ASP A 371 -15.17 -7.15 -38.68
C ASP A 371 -15.03 -6.00 -37.65
N CYS A 372 -16.05 -5.79 -36.80
CA CYS A 372 -16.07 -4.78 -35.75
C CYS A 372 -16.83 -5.32 -34.53
N TYR A 373 -16.14 -5.36 -33.40
CA TYR A 373 -16.63 -5.92 -32.13
C TYR A 373 -16.97 -4.85 -31.10
N ASP A 374 -16.95 -3.58 -31.51
CA ASP A 374 -17.35 -2.44 -30.68
C ASP A 374 -18.85 -2.25 -30.83
N PHE A 375 -19.61 -2.82 -29.88
CA PHE A 375 -21.07 -2.87 -29.92
C PHE A 375 -21.67 -1.77 -29.04
N ASN A 376 -22.21 -0.73 -29.66
CA ASN A 376 -22.87 0.39 -28.98
C ASN A 376 -24.30 0.05 -28.56
N SER A 377 -24.95 -0.90 -29.24
CA SER A 377 -26.31 -1.30 -28.94
C SER A 377 -26.56 -2.77 -29.23
N VAL A 378 -27.41 -3.37 -28.40
CA VAL A 378 -27.77 -4.78 -28.48
C VAL A 378 -29.27 -4.91 -28.37
N PHE A 379 -29.89 -5.67 -29.26
CA PHE A 379 -31.32 -5.94 -29.20
C PHE A 379 -31.60 -7.35 -29.70
N VAL A 380 -32.53 -8.07 -29.05
CA VAL A 380 -32.99 -9.38 -29.51
C VAL A 380 -34.48 -9.31 -29.84
N ASP A 381 -34.84 -9.70 -31.06
CA ASP A 381 -36.23 -9.71 -31.48
C ASP A 381 -36.97 -11.01 -31.11
N ASP A 382 -38.30 -11.00 -31.24
CA ASP A 382 -39.17 -12.16 -30.94
C ASP A 382 -38.89 -13.41 -31.80
N GLU A 383 -38.10 -13.27 -32.88
CA GLU A 383 -37.67 -14.38 -33.74
C GLU A 383 -36.27 -14.89 -33.38
N ASN A 384 -35.73 -14.49 -32.21
CA ASN A 384 -34.41 -14.83 -31.71
C ASN A 384 -33.27 -14.37 -32.65
N ASN A 385 -33.49 -13.28 -33.40
CA ASN A 385 -32.42 -12.59 -34.09
C ASN A 385 -31.77 -11.58 -33.15
N LEU A 386 -30.46 -11.71 -33.00
CA LEU A 386 -29.59 -10.77 -32.30
C LEU A 386 -29.19 -9.65 -33.28
N TRP A 387 -29.58 -8.44 -32.96
CA TRP A 387 -29.22 -7.20 -33.65
C TRP A 387 -28.13 -6.48 -32.85
N LEU A 388 -27.03 -6.16 -33.52
CA LEU A 388 -25.85 -5.52 -32.93
C LEU A 388 -25.55 -4.24 -33.70
N GLY A 389 -25.68 -3.10 -33.04
CA GLY A 389 -25.24 -1.80 -33.58
C GLY A 389 -23.77 -1.58 -33.24
N THR A 390 -22.98 -1.15 -34.23
CA THR A 390 -21.53 -1.01 -34.07
C THR A 390 -21.05 0.41 -34.21
N ALA A 391 -19.88 0.70 -33.65
CA ALA A 391 -19.31 2.04 -33.68
C ALA A 391 -18.90 2.49 -35.10
N GLN A 392 -18.67 1.65 -36.12
CA GLN A 392 -18.18 2.15 -37.44
C GLN A 392 -18.53 1.27 -38.63
N LYS A 393 -19.38 0.26 -38.42
CA LYS A 393 -19.71 -0.77 -39.42
C LYS A 393 -21.22 -1.02 -39.50
N GLY A 394 -22.06 -0.06 -39.11
CA GLY A 394 -23.50 -0.23 -39.18
C GLY A 394 -24.00 -1.36 -38.28
N ILE A 395 -24.81 -2.27 -38.83
CA ILE A 395 -25.60 -3.22 -38.03
C ILE A 395 -25.36 -4.67 -38.46
N TYR A 396 -25.11 -5.54 -37.48
CA TYR A 396 -25.12 -6.98 -37.69
C TYR A 396 -26.43 -7.60 -37.19
N ARG A 397 -26.94 -8.57 -37.93
CA ARG A 397 -28.08 -9.40 -37.53
C ARG A 397 -27.68 -10.87 -37.59
N ILE A 398 -27.83 -11.56 -36.46
CA ILE A 398 -27.45 -12.96 -36.30
C ILE A 398 -28.68 -13.72 -35.82
N ASN A 399 -29.20 -14.63 -36.63
CA ASN A 399 -30.23 -15.55 -36.17
C ASN A 399 -29.55 -16.65 -35.35
N ARG A 400 -29.85 -16.72 -34.05
CA ARG A 400 -29.13 -17.61 -33.12
C ARG A 400 -29.47 -19.09 -33.32
N ASP A 401 -30.68 -19.40 -33.77
CA ASP A 401 -31.13 -20.78 -33.99
C ASP A 401 -30.57 -21.39 -35.29
N THR A 402 -30.52 -20.59 -36.36
CA THR A 402 -30.07 -21.02 -37.69
C THR A 402 -28.62 -20.66 -38.00
N LYS A 403 -27.97 -19.88 -37.11
CA LYS A 403 -26.65 -19.24 -37.31
C LYS A 403 -26.55 -18.40 -38.59
N GLN A 404 -27.68 -17.93 -39.13
CA GLN A 404 -27.67 -17.06 -40.32
C GLN A 404 -27.18 -15.67 -39.95
N PHE A 405 -26.13 -15.23 -40.65
CA PHE A 405 -25.51 -13.92 -40.49
C PHE A 405 -25.93 -12.98 -41.61
N LYS A 406 -26.20 -11.72 -41.27
CA LYS A 406 -26.43 -10.64 -42.23
C LYS A 406 -25.88 -9.32 -41.71
N HIS A 407 -25.18 -8.60 -42.57
CA HIS A 407 -24.65 -7.26 -42.31
C HIS A 407 -25.47 -6.20 -43.07
N TYR A 408 -25.75 -5.08 -42.41
CA TYR A 408 -26.46 -3.93 -42.95
C TYR A 408 -25.58 -2.68 -42.83
N THR A 409 -25.18 -2.16 -43.98
CA THR A 409 -24.45 -0.90 -44.15
C THR A 409 -25.47 0.25 -44.18
N ILE A 410 -25.19 1.34 -43.48
CA ILE A 410 -26.05 2.52 -43.38
C ILE A 410 -25.32 3.68 -44.07
N TYR A 411 -25.87 4.13 -45.20
CA TYR A 411 -25.32 5.28 -45.92
C TYR A 411 -26.22 6.50 -45.72
N PRO A 412 -25.75 7.56 -45.04
CA PRO A 412 -26.42 8.85 -45.07
C PRO A 412 -26.43 9.37 -46.51
N ALA A 413 -27.52 9.98 -46.96
CA ALA A 413 -27.65 10.41 -48.37
C ALA A 413 -26.66 11.51 -48.81
N TYR A 414 -25.78 12.01 -47.92
CA TYR A 414 -24.96 13.21 -48.11
C TYR A 414 -23.49 13.06 -47.68
N VAL A 415 -23.08 11.95 -47.07
CA VAL A 415 -21.72 11.73 -46.55
C VAL A 415 -21.12 10.50 -47.22
N ASP A 416 -19.99 10.68 -47.90
CA ASP A 416 -19.47 9.69 -48.84
C ASP A 416 -18.52 8.65 -48.22
N LYS A 417 -18.31 8.61 -46.88
CA LYS A 417 -17.09 7.94 -46.38
C LYS A 417 -17.03 7.09 -45.11
N ASN A 418 -18.07 6.86 -44.31
CA ASN A 418 -18.08 5.77 -43.31
C ASN A 418 -19.52 5.46 -42.86
N ASP A 419 -19.77 4.25 -42.35
CA ASP A 419 -21.03 3.95 -41.66
C ASP A 419 -21.11 4.78 -40.37
N PRO A 420 -22.29 5.33 -40.04
CA PRO A 420 -22.53 6.03 -38.78
C PRO A 420 -22.50 5.05 -37.58
N ASP A 421 -22.17 5.59 -36.40
CA ASP A 421 -22.21 4.87 -35.13
C ASP A 421 -23.67 4.56 -34.77
N VAL A 422 -23.99 3.29 -34.48
CA VAL A 422 -25.37 2.88 -34.14
C VAL A 422 -25.55 2.79 -32.63
N ASN A 423 -25.96 3.91 -32.03
CA ASN A 423 -26.06 4.10 -30.57
C ASN A 423 -27.21 3.34 -29.92
N CYS A 424 -28.34 3.15 -30.61
CA CYS A 424 -29.49 2.42 -30.07
C CYS A 424 -30.32 1.73 -31.17
N ILE A 425 -30.99 0.64 -30.78
CA ILE A 425 -31.90 -0.13 -31.63
C ILE A 425 -33.20 -0.34 -30.86
N TYR A 426 -34.32 0.06 -31.45
CA TYR A 426 -35.64 -0.08 -30.82
C TYR A 426 -36.67 -0.64 -31.78
N LYS A 427 -37.55 -1.52 -31.30
CA LYS A 427 -38.67 -2.08 -32.06
C LYS A 427 -39.99 -1.46 -31.60
N ASP A 428 -40.68 -0.78 -32.50
CA ASP A 428 -41.99 -0.20 -32.19
C ASP A 428 -43.11 -1.26 -32.14
N SER A 429 -44.26 -0.88 -31.56
CA SER A 429 -45.48 -1.66 -31.42
C SER A 429 -46.07 -2.13 -32.76
N LYS A 430 -45.67 -1.52 -33.87
CA LYS A 430 -46.06 -1.89 -35.25
C LYS A 430 -45.05 -2.85 -35.89
N GLY A 431 -43.99 -3.24 -35.19
CA GLY A 431 -42.95 -4.14 -35.65
C GLY A 431 -41.89 -3.50 -36.54
N ASN A 432 -41.83 -2.17 -36.62
CA ASN A 432 -40.74 -1.48 -37.32
C ASN A 432 -39.53 -1.37 -36.39
N MET A 433 -38.34 -1.48 -36.98
CA MET A 433 -37.08 -1.25 -36.28
C MET A 433 -36.63 0.19 -36.51
N TRP A 434 -36.21 0.84 -35.43
CA TRP A 434 -35.66 2.18 -35.39
C TRP A 434 -34.21 2.10 -34.92
N PHE A 435 -33.36 2.90 -35.56
CA PHE A 435 -31.93 2.93 -35.29
C PHE A 435 -31.53 4.38 -35.05
N GLY A 436 -31.09 4.68 -33.83
CA GLY A 436 -30.51 5.97 -33.50
C GLY A 436 -29.01 5.96 -33.81
N THR A 437 -28.55 7.00 -34.49
CA THR A 437 -27.16 7.12 -34.94
C THR A 437 -26.61 8.51 -34.63
N ASP A 438 -25.30 8.68 -34.77
CA ASP A 438 -24.64 10.00 -34.76
C ASP A 438 -25.09 10.92 -35.91
N GLU A 439 -25.57 10.34 -37.02
CA GLU A 439 -26.09 11.03 -38.21
C GLU A 439 -27.64 11.01 -38.29
N GLY A 440 -28.32 10.91 -37.14
CA GLY A 440 -29.79 10.98 -37.03
C GLY A 440 -30.50 9.63 -36.90
N ILE A 441 -31.69 9.49 -37.48
CA ILE A 441 -32.58 8.33 -37.28
C ILE A 441 -32.77 7.55 -38.58
N PHE A 442 -32.59 6.24 -38.50
CA PHE A 442 -32.91 5.31 -39.58
C PHE A 442 -34.04 4.37 -39.17
N LYS A 443 -34.84 3.95 -40.14
CA LYS A 443 -36.01 3.08 -39.93
C LYS A 443 -36.03 1.93 -40.92
N MET A 444 -36.36 0.74 -40.44
CA MET A 444 -36.70 -0.43 -41.23
C MET A 444 -38.15 -0.82 -40.96
N LEU A 445 -38.98 -0.82 -42.00
CA LEU A 445 -40.38 -1.22 -41.90
C LEU A 445 -40.52 -2.70 -41.57
N ALA A 446 -41.58 -3.06 -40.84
CA ALA A 446 -41.91 -4.44 -40.53
C ALA A 446 -41.92 -5.31 -41.81
N GLY A 447 -41.16 -6.43 -41.81
CA GLY A 447 -41.02 -7.32 -42.95
C GLY A 447 -40.13 -6.81 -44.10
N SER A 448 -39.63 -5.57 -44.04
CA SER A 448 -38.63 -5.07 -44.97
C SER A 448 -37.24 -5.61 -44.61
N GLN A 449 -36.37 -5.69 -45.62
CA GLN A 449 -34.94 -5.95 -45.43
C GLN A 449 -34.07 -4.73 -45.76
N ARG A 450 -34.69 -3.55 -45.92
CA ARG A 450 -34.01 -2.30 -46.24
C ARG A 450 -34.18 -1.30 -45.11
N ILE A 451 -33.06 -0.73 -44.70
CA ILE A 451 -32.98 0.38 -43.77
C ILE A 451 -33.03 1.67 -44.60
N HIS A 452 -33.89 2.60 -44.19
CA HIS A 452 -34.06 3.89 -44.85
C HIS A 452 -33.79 5.02 -43.84
N GLU A 453 -33.14 6.09 -44.30
CA GLU A 453 -33.10 7.34 -43.55
C GLU A 453 -34.55 7.80 -43.27
N TYR A 454 -34.84 8.21 -42.05
CA TYR A 454 -36.18 8.65 -41.68
C TYR A 454 -36.55 9.94 -42.44
N ASP A 455 -37.71 9.97 -43.11
CA ASP A 455 -38.11 11.16 -43.85
C ASP A 455 -38.72 12.22 -42.92
N TYR A 456 -37.93 13.25 -42.62
CA TYR A 456 -38.29 14.39 -41.79
C TYR A 456 -39.15 15.46 -42.51
N THR A 457 -39.90 15.12 -43.57
CA THR A 457 -40.68 16.06 -44.41
C THR A 457 -41.71 16.94 -43.66
N LEU A 458 -41.97 16.69 -42.37
CA LEU A 458 -43.05 17.33 -41.62
C LEU A 458 -42.78 18.79 -41.17
N SER A 459 -41.55 19.31 -41.25
CA SER A 459 -41.27 20.77 -41.25
C SER A 459 -39.84 21.11 -41.70
N SER A 460 -39.67 22.22 -42.44
CA SER A 460 -38.40 22.59 -43.09
C SER A 460 -37.29 23.03 -42.13
N ASP A 461 -37.63 23.61 -40.98
CA ASP A 461 -36.63 24.11 -40.01
C ASP A 461 -36.09 22.99 -39.10
N PHE A 462 -36.85 21.91 -38.90
CA PHE A 462 -36.51 20.78 -38.02
C PHE A 462 -35.70 19.68 -38.72
N ARG A 463 -35.66 19.70 -40.06
CA ARG A 463 -34.91 18.72 -40.86
C ARG A 463 -33.42 18.72 -40.60
N TYR A 464 -32.86 19.87 -40.21
CA TYR A 464 -31.43 19.99 -39.90
C TYR A 464 -31.14 19.52 -38.46
N LEU A 465 -31.99 19.91 -37.50
CA LEU A 465 -31.79 19.66 -36.07
C LEU A 465 -31.77 18.18 -35.68
N LEU A 466 -32.58 17.31 -36.28
CA LEU A 466 -32.57 15.86 -36.00
C LEU A 466 -31.59 15.08 -36.90
N LYS A 467 -31.13 15.70 -37.98
CA LYS A 467 -30.26 15.07 -38.99
C LYS A 467 -28.78 15.23 -38.69
N THR A 468 -28.40 16.27 -37.94
CA THR A 468 -27.02 16.52 -37.48
C THR A 468 -26.85 16.31 -35.97
N ASN A 469 -27.81 15.63 -35.33
CA ASN A 469 -27.84 15.45 -33.89
C ASN A 469 -27.69 13.98 -33.58
N VAL A 470 -26.84 13.70 -32.60
CA VAL A 470 -26.56 12.35 -32.13
C VAL A 470 -27.77 11.86 -31.36
N ILE A 471 -28.36 10.78 -31.83
CA ILE A 471 -29.47 10.11 -31.15
C ILE A 471 -28.88 9.07 -30.22
N ASN A 472 -29.06 9.26 -28.91
CA ASN A 472 -28.51 8.39 -27.89
C ASN A 472 -29.45 7.21 -27.60
N ASP A 473 -30.76 7.45 -27.51
CA ASP A 473 -31.74 6.42 -27.16
C ASP A 473 -33.14 6.70 -27.76
N ILE A 474 -33.94 5.65 -27.93
CA ILE A 474 -35.27 5.69 -28.52
C ILE A 474 -36.23 4.77 -27.76
N ILE A 475 -37.39 5.30 -27.36
CA ILE A 475 -38.49 4.49 -26.79
C ILE A 475 -39.85 4.88 -27.40
N GLU A 476 -40.84 4.00 -27.26
CA GLU A 476 -42.25 4.30 -27.54
C GLU A 476 -43.04 4.32 -26.22
N ASP A 477 -43.84 5.36 -25.99
CA ASP A 477 -44.73 5.41 -24.83
C ASP A 477 -46.00 4.57 -25.02
N ARG A 478 -46.73 4.28 -23.95
CA ARG A 478 -48.01 3.53 -24.00
C ARG A 478 -49.09 4.13 -24.91
N LEU A 479 -48.98 5.40 -25.31
CA LEU A 479 -49.91 6.05 -26.24
C LEU A 479 -49.46 5.91 -27.71
N GLY A 480 -48.29 5.31 -27.95
CA GLY A 480 -47.70 5.11 -29.27
C GLY A 480 -46.94 6.32 -29.80
N HIS A 481 -46.54 7.26 -28.92
CA HIS A 481 -45.64 8.34 -29.31
C HIS A 481 -44.19 7.87 -29.17
N MET A 482 -43.37 8.20 -30.16
CA MET A 482 -41.94 7.93 -30.12
C MET A 482 -41.21 9.05 -29.38
N TRP A 483 -40.23 8.69 -28.56
CA TRP A 483 -39.35 9.60 -27.87
C TRP A 483 -37.90 9.37 -28.32
N PHE A 484 -37.18 10.46 -28.56
CA PHE A 484 -35.79 10.44 -29.03
C PHE A 484 -34.94 11.26 -28.08
N ALA A 485 -34.04 10.59 -27.36
CA ALA A 485 -32.98 11.22 -26.59
C ALA A 485 -31.85 11.62 -27.52
N SER A 486 -31.30 12.80 -27.31
CA SER A 486 -30.25 13.32 -28.16
C SER A 486 -29.26 14.18 -27.39
N GLN A 487 -28.14 14.50 -28.05
CA GLN A 487 -27.17 15.45 -27.52
C GLN A 487 -27.74 16.87 -27.34
N PHE A 488 -28.74 17.24 -28.16
CA PHE A 488 -29.39 18.54 -28.12
C PHE A 488 -30.90 18.43 -27.90
N GLY A 489 -31.29 18.14 -26.66
CA GLY A 489 -32.66 18.12 -26.17
C GLY A 489 -33.38 16.78 -26.31
N LEU A 490 -34.64 16.76 -25.88
CA LEU A 490 -35.55 15.61 -25.97
C LEU A 490 -36.64 15.87 -27.01
N TYR A 491 -36.91 14.91 -27.87
CA TYR A 491 -37.94 15.03 -28.91
C TYR A 491 -39.02 13.98 -28.75
N ARG A 492 -40.29 14.39 -28.82
CA ARG A 492 -41.45 13.49 -28.88
C ARG A 492 -42.13 13.61 -30.23
N PHE A 493 -42.43 12.48 -30.86
CA PHE A 493 -43.14 12.39 -32.12
C PHE A 493 -44.44 11.61 -31.96
N ASP A 494 -45.56 12.26 -32.25
CA ASP A 494 -46.90 11.66 -32.12
C ASP A 494 -47.42 10.97 -33.39
N GLY A 495 -46.59 10.87 -34.43
CA GLY A 495 -46.98 10.38 -35.76
C GLY A 495 -47.23 11.50 -36.78
N ASN A 496 -47.52 12.72 -36.33
CA ASN A 496 -47.80 13.88 -37.20
C ASN A 496 -46.94 15.11 -36.86
N LYS A 497 -46.66 15.34 -35.59
CA LYS A 497 -45.95 16.50 -35.06
C LYS A 497 -44.82 16.05 -34.14
N ILE A 498 -43.72 16.80 -34.20
CA ILE A 498 -42.60 16.69 -33.26
C ILE A 498 -42.71 17.83 -32.23
N VAL A 499 -42.53 17.49 -30.96
CA VAL A 499 -42.43 18.43 -29.83
C VAL A 499 -41.04 18.27 -29.24
N SER A 500 -40.32 19.37 -29.07
CA SER A 500 -38.97 19.41 -28.50
C SER A 500 -38.99 20.01 -27.10
N TYR A 501 -38.15 19.48 -26.23
CA TYR A 501 -37.94 19.95 -24.87
C TYR A 501 -36.45 20.25 -24.68
N TRP A 502 -36.16 21.34 -23.98
CA TRP A 502 -34.81 21.88 -23.75
C TRP A 502 -34.65 22.19 -22.26
N SER A 503 -33.41 22.38 -21.82
CA SER A 503 -33.11 22.94 -20.51
C SER A 503 -33.33 24.44 -20.51
N ASP A 504 -34.05 24.93 -19.51
CA ASP A 504 -34.23 26.35 -19.24
C ASP A 504 -33.99 26.58 -17.75
N SER A 505 -33.03 27.44 -17.41
CA SER A 505 -32.71 27.71 -16.01
C SER A 505 -33.83 28.44 -15.26
N ASP A 506 -34.75 29.08 -15.99
CA ASP A 506 -35.78 29.95 -15.43
C ASP A 506 -37.17 29.29 -15.38
N ALA A 507 -37.31 28.03 -15.84
CA ALA A 507 -38.57 27.30 -15.89
C ALA A 507 -38.54 26.02 -15.03
N ASP A 508 -39.42 25.95 -14.04
CA ASP A 508 -39.55 24.79 -13.12
C ASP A 508 -39.99 23.47 -13.81
N TYR A 509 -40.37 23.53 -15.09
CA TYR A 509 -40.88 22.38 -15.87
C TYR A 509 -40.02 22.09 -17.12
N SER A 510 -38.73 22.44 -17.11
CA SER A 510 -37.78 22.16 -18.20
C SER A 510 -36.94 20.91 -17.95
N LEU A 511 -36.13 20.51 -18.93
CA LEU A 511 -35.11 19.48 -18.73
C LEU A 511 -34.01 19.96 -17.78
N CYS A 512 -33.39 19.02 -17.07
CA CYS A 512 -32.24 19.25 -16.19
C CYS A 512 -30.98 19.61 -16.98
N ASP A 513 -30.81 19.02 -18.17
CA ASP A 513 -29.75 19.28 -19.15
C ASP A 513 -30.30 19.05 -20.57
N ASP A 514 -29.64 19.63 -21.57
CA ASP A 514 -29.93 19.37 -22.98
C ASP A 514 -29.36 18.03 -23.45
N GLU A 515 -28.29 17.55 -22.84
CA GLU A 515 -27.68 16.26 -23.19
C GLU A 515 -28.43 15.12 -22.49
N VAL A 516 -29.26 14.42 -23.27
CA VAL A 516 -30.10 13.31 -22.80
C VAL A 516 -29.46 11.99 -23.23
N ASN A 517 -29.11 11.14 -22.28
CA ASN A 517 -28.36 9.92 -22.54
C ASN A 517 -29.24 8.67 -22.67
N VAL A 518 -30.27 8.55 -21.84
CA VAL A 518 -31.08 7.33 -21.73
C VAL A 518 -32.54 7.67 -21.40
N LEU A 519 -33.46 6.88 -21.95
CA LEU A 519 -34.89 6.96 -21.72
C LEU A 519 -35.41 5.63 -21.16
N PHE A 520 -36.38 5.70 -20.25
CA PHE A 520 -37.00 4.51 -19.68
C PHE A 520 -38.47 4.78 -19.37
N GLU A 521 -39.37 3.86 -19.73
CA GLU A 521 -40.78 3.92 -19.33
C GLU A 521 -41.04 2.94 -18.20
N ASP A 522 -41.58 3.41 -17.08
CA ASP A 522 -41.88 2.56 -15.92
C ASP A 522 -43.24 1.83 -16.03
N GLU A 523 -43.53 0.92 -15.09
CA GLU A 523 -44.80 0.19 -15.03
C GLU A 523 -46.04 1.11 -14.85
N GLU A 524 -45.87 2.33 -14.36
CA GLU A 524 -46.93 3.33 -14.23
C GLU A 524 -47.16 4.14 -15.51
N GLY A 525 -46.27 4.03 -16.50
CA GLY A 525 -46.30 4.79 -17.75
C GLY A 525 -45.73 6.21 -17.61
N GLN A 526 -44.83 6.42 -16.65
CA GLN A 526 -44.02 7.64 -16.55
C GLN A 526 -42.72 7.44 -17.32
N ILE A 527 -42.22 8.51 -17.94
CA ILE A 527 -40.99 8.47 -18.72
C ILE A 527 -39.86 9.10 -17.91
N TRP A 528 -38.89 8.27 -17.58
CA TRP A 528 -37.66 8.63 -16.90
C TRP A 528 -36.61 9.03 -17.93
N ILE A 529 -36.01 10.20 -17.70
CA ILE A 529 -35.10 10.86 -18.64
C ILE A 529 -33.80 11.13 -17.89
N GLY A 530 -32.74 10.44 -18.33
CA GLY A 530 -31.41 10.54 -17.76
C GLY A 530 -30.60 11.59 -18.50
N THR A 531 -30.10 12.58 -17.76
CA THR A 531 -29.29 13.68 -18.31
C THR A 531 -27.93 13.76 -17.62
N ASN A 532 -27.04 14.63 -18.09
CA ASN A 532 -25.74 14.85 -17.45
C ASN A 532 -25.83 15.54 -16.08
N ASN A 533 -26.93 16.26 -15.80
CA ASN A 533 -27.08 17.08 -14.59
C ASN A 533 -28.30 16.73 -13.73
N GLY A 534 -28.90 15.56 -13.95
CA GLY A 534 -30.00 15.05 -13.12
C GLY A 534 -30.98 14.18 -13.89
N ILE A 535 -32.14 13.99 -13.29
CA ILE A 535 -33.21 13.14 -13.81
C ILE A 535 -34.46 13.99 -14.01
N ASN A 536 -35.15 13.80 -15.13
CA ASN A 536 -36.49 14.30 -15.33
C ASN A 536 -37.49 13.13 -15.40
N ILE A 537 -38.61 13.30 -14.73
CA ILE A 537 -39.74 12.35 -14.76
C ILE A 537 -40.87 13.05 -15.48
N TYR A 538 -41.27 12.52 -16.64
CA TYR A 538 -42.37 13.03 -17.44
C TYR A 538 -43.61 12.19 -17.20
N ASN A 539 -44.64 12.83 -16.64
CA ASN A 539 -45.94 12.19 -16.51
C ASN A 539 -46.73 12.37 -17.82
N VAL A 540 -47.01 11.25 -18.50
CA VAL A 540 -47.68 11.23 -19.81
C VAL A 540 -49.11 11.80 -19.73
N VAL A 541 -49.80 11.63 -18.60
CA VAL A 541 -51.19 12.06 -18.41
C VAL A 541 -51.27 13.56 -18.13
N SER A 542 -50.50 14.08 -17.15
CA SER A 542 -50.51 15.51 -16.81
C SER A 542 -49.66 16.36 -17.76
N ARG A 543 -48.78 15.74 -18.56
CA ARG A 543 -47.83 16.39 -19.48
C ARG A 543 -46.88 17.35 -18.77
N THR A 544 -46.49 17.03 -17.55
CA THR A 544 -45.60 17.83 -16.70
C THR A 544 -44.29 17.10 -16.43
N PHE A 545 -43.21 17.88 -16.26
CA PHE A 545 -41.93 17.38 -15.78
C PHE A 545 -41.82 17.55 -14.26
N GLU A 546 -41.30 16.52 -13.59
CA GLU A 546 -40.73 16.62 -12.25
C GLU A 546 -39.21 16.47 -12.40
N SER A 547 -38.45 17.47 -11.95
CA SER A 547 -36.98 17.50 -12.11
C SER A 547 -36.28 17.26 -10.78
N ILE A 548 -35.34 16.32 -10.77
CA ILE A 548 -34.45 16.02 -9.64
C ILE A 548 -33.04 16.48 -10.06
N ARG A 549 -32.63 17.66 -9.59
CA ARG A 549 -31.34 18.30 -9.96
C ARG A 549 -30.27 18.09 -8.89
N ASN A 550 -29.02 18.05 -9.34
CA ASN A 550 -27.83 17.80 -8.50
C ASN A 550 -27.52 18.89 -7.43
N GLN A 551 -28.21 20.05 -7.44
CA GLN A 551 -27.90 21.19 -6.56
C GLN A 551 -28.74 21.28 -5.27
N ASP A 552 -29.73 20.42 -5.08
CA ASP A 552 -30.48 20.39 -3.82
C ASP A 552 -29.65 19.70 -2.74
N GLY A 553 -28.87 20.48 -2.00
CA GLY A 553 -27.98 20.03 -0.90
C GLY A 553 -28.67 19.29 0.27
N LYS A 554 -29.92 18.85 0.10
CA LYS A 554 -30.61 17.89 0.96
C LYS A 554 -30.36 16.44 0.54
N ASP A 555 -30.14 16.18 -0.75
CA ASP A 555 -29.93 14.83 -1.30
C ASP A 555 -28.49 14.68 -1.78
N LYS A 556 -27.63 14.15 -0.91
CA LYS A 556 -26.21 13.82 -1.18
C LYS A 556 -25.99 12.76 -2.29
N VAL A 557 -27.02 12.40 -3.05
CA VAL A 557 -27.11 11.11 -3.76
C VAL A 557 -26.76 11.20 -5.23
N LEU A 558 -26.96 12.34 -5.89
CA LEU A 558 -26.69 12.53 -7.32
C LEU A 558 -25.50 13.49 -7.57
N SER A 559 -24.52 13.56 -6.67
CA SER A 559 -23.45 14.55 -6.76
C SER A 559 -22.61 14.39 -8.04
N HIS A 560 -22.93 15.18 -9.08
CA HIS A 560 -22.20 15.33 -10.35
C HIS A 560 -22.06 14.06 -11.22
N ASN A 561 -23.16 13.31 -11.47
CA ASN A 561 -23.06 12.08 -12.26
C ASN A 561 -23.93 12.08 -13.52
N ILE A 562 -23.31 11.67 -14.63
CA ILE A 562 -23.94 11.28 -15.89
C ILE A 562 -24.80 10.04 -15.62
N ILE A 563 -26.10 10.13 -15.93
CA ILE A 563 -27.02 8.99 -15.88
C ILE A 563 -26.84 8.16 -17.14
N SER A 564 -26.54 6.87 -16.97
CA SER A 564 -26.21 5.94 -18.05
C SER A 564 -27.25 4.85 -18.28
N ALA A 565 -28.02 4.49 -17.26
CA ALA A 565 -29.03 3.43 -17.37
C ALA A 565 -30.13 3.55 -16.31
N PHE A 566 -31.31 3.02 -16.62
CA PHE A 566 -32.41 2.81 -15.68
C PHE A 566 -32.88 1.36 -15.74
N ALA A 567 -33.30 0.83 -14.60
CA ALA A 567 -34.04 -0.42 -14.52
C ALA A 567 -35.06 -0.34 -13.37
N GLU A 568 -36.14 -1.10 -13.46
CA GLU A 568 -37.23 -1.07 -12.49
C GLU A 568 -37.29 -2.35 -11.64
N ASP A 569 -37.26 -2.18 -10.32
CA ASP A 569 -37.45 -3.23 -9.31
C ASP A 569 -38.71 -2.92 -8.50
N HIS A 570 -39.88 -3.29 -9.04
CA HIS A 570 -41.19 -3.05 -8.42
C HIS A 570 -41.40 -1.58 -7.99
N ASP A 571 -41.31 -1.30 -6.69
CA ASP A 571 -41.51 0.01 -6.06
C ASP A 571 -40.27 0.93 -6.16
N LYS A 572 -39.18 0.46 -6.78
CA LYS A 572 -37.91 1.19 -6.88
C LYS A 572 -37.42 1.29 -8.32
N ILE A 573 -36.77 2.41 -8.63
CA ILE A 573 -36.00 2.59 -9.86
C ILE A 573 -34.52 2.53 -9.53
N VAL A 574 -33.82 1.61 -10.18
CA VAL A 574 -32.37 1.47 -10.14
C VAL A 574 -31.77 2.41 -11.19
N ILE A 575 -30.81 3.22 -10.77
CA ILE A 575 -30.22 4.29 -11.58
C ILE A 575 -28.72 4.01 -11.68
N GLY A 576 -28.25 3.70 -12.89
CA GLY A 576 -26.84 3.61 -13.22
C GLY A 576 -26.24 4.99 -13.45
N THR A 577 -25.15 5.29 -12.77
CA THR A 577 -24.45 6.57 -12.90
C THR A 577 -22.95 6.36 -13.09
N HIS A 578 -22.24 7.38 -13.60
CA HIS A 578 -20.78 7.35 -13.71
C HIS A 578 -20.00 7.37 -12.37
N SER A 579 -20.68 7.47 -11.22
CA SER A 579 -20.06 7.31 -9.90
C SER A 579 -20.77 6.29 -9.01
N GLY A 580 -21.52 5.35 -9.61
CA GLY A 580 -22.06 4.19 -8.92
C GLY A 580 -23.53 3.96 -9.20
N LEU A 581 -24.16 3.15 -8.35
CA LEU A 581 -25.57 2.80 -8.44
C LEU A 581 -26.40 3.63 -7.44
N SER A 582 -27.58 4.09 -7.84
CA SER A 582 -28.53 4.75 -6.94
C SER A 582 -29.90 4.09 -7.03
N TYR A 583 -30.67 4.15 -5.96
CA TYR A 583 -32.07 3.72 -5.96
C TYR A 583 -32.97 4.93 -5.73
N PHE A 584 -34.07 5.00 -6.46
CA PHE A 584 -35.18 5.91 -6.20
C PHE A 584 -36.38 5.11 -5.71
N ASP A 585 -36.85 5.39 -4.51
CA ASP A 585 -38.07 4.81 -3.96
C ASP A 585 -39.29 5.60 -4.45
N LYS A 586 -40.17 4.97 -5.23
CA LYS A 586 -41.34 5.63 -5.82
C LYS A 586 -42.35 6.10 -4.77
N ASN A 587 -42.47 5.35 -3.68
CA ASN A 587 -43.44 5.63 -2.60
C ASN A 587 -42.95 6.76 -1.69
N ALA A 588 -41.69 6.70 -1.29
CA ALA A 588 -41.08 7.71 -0.43
C ALA A 588 -40.66 8.98 -1.19
N LYS A 589 -40.54 8.88 -2.53
CA LYS A 589 -39.93 9.91 -3.39
C LYS A 589 -38.54 10.32 -2.90
N THR A 590 -37.76 9.37 -2.40
CA THR A 590 -36.40 9.62 -1.91
C THR A 590 -35.38 8.81 -2.69
N THR A 591 -34.25 9.43 -2.98
CA THR A 591 -33.08 8.75 -3.54
C THR A 591 -32.18 8.23 -2.42
N SER A 592 -31.63 7.02 -2.57
CA SER A 592 -30.56 6.50 -1.72
C SER A 592 -29.37 6.08 -2.59
N PHE A 593 -28.19 6.63 -2.28
CA PHE A 593 -26.94 6.26 -2.95
C PHE A 593 -26.48 4.88 -2.46
N TRP A 594 -26.12 4.00 -3.38
CA TRP A 594 -25.46 2.74 -3.07
C TRP A 594 -23.97 2.89 -3.40
N MET A 595 -23.13 2.63 -2.40
CA MET A 595 -21.77 3.18 -2.29
C MET A 595 -20.76 2.53 -3.26
N ASP A 596 -19.85 3.35 -3.80
CA ASP A 596 -18.81 3.02 -4.81
C ASP A 596 -17.83 1.91 -4.39
N ASP A 597 -17.50 1.82 -3.09
CA ASP A 597 -16.38 1.00 -2.60
C ASP A 597 -16.54 -0.52 -2.85
N ASP A 598 -17.76 -1.01 -3.05
CA ASP A 598 -18.05 -2.44 -3.28
C ASP A 598 -18.23 -2.78 -4.78
N LEU A 599 -18.28 -1.81 -5.71
CA LEU A 599 -18.34 -2.11 -7.15
C LEU A 599 -16.94 -2.18 -7.75
N LEU A 600 -16.76 -3.04 -8.77
CA LEU A 600 -15.49 -3.18 -9.49
C LEU A 600 -14.97 -1.84 -10.06
N SER A 601 -15.87 -0.91 -10.36
CA SER A 601 -15.57 0.46 -10.79
C SER A 601 -16.78 1.35 -10.51
N GLY A 602 -16.54 2.61 -10.13
CA GLY A 602 -17.62 3.60 -9.97
C GLY A 602 -18.39 3.92 -11.24
N LYS A 603 -17.91 3.57 -12.44
CA LYS A 603 -18.66 3.81 -13.69
C LYS A 603 -19.58 2.64 -14.01
N VAL A 604 -20.88 2.89 -13.97
CA VAL A 604 -21.92 1.99 -14.46
C VAL A 604 -22.28 2.36 -15.89
N TYR A 605 -22.28 1.39 -16.81
CA TYR A 605 -22.62 1.61 -18.23
C TYR A 605 -24.03 1.16 -18.59
N ALA A 606 -24.45 0.00 -18.09
CA ALA A 606 -25.78 -0.56 -18.31
C ALA A 606 -26.25 -1.35 -17.07
N VAL A 607 -27.57 -1.43 -16.89
CA VAL A 607 -28.22 -2.11 -15.76
C VAL A 607 -29.38 -2.96 -16.29
N GLU A 608 -29.43 -4.22 -15.90
CA GLU A 608 -30.52 -5.15 -16.23
C GLU A 608 -30.97 -5.89 -14.97
N ILE A 609 -32.27 -6.18 -14.86
CA ILE A 609 -32.83 -6.90 -13.72
C ILE A 609 -33.43 -8.22 -14.20
N ASP A 610 -32.92 -9.32 -13.66
CA ASP A 610 -33.48 -10.64 -13.97
C ASP A 610 -34.80 -10.91 -13.23
N ASP A 611 -35.52 -11.97 -13.62
CA ASP A 611 -36.80 -12.33 -12.97
C ASP A 611 -36.65 -12.82 -11.52
N TYR A 612 -35.42 -12.93 -11.00
CA TYR A 612 -35.12 -13.27 -9.61
C TYR A 612 -34.81 -12.01 -8.78
N ASN A 613 -35.06 -10.82 -9.32
CA ASN A 613 -34.73 -9.51 -8.74
C ASN A 613 -33.24 -9.35 -8.41
N ARG A 614 -32.36 -9.99 -9.20
CA ARG A 614 -30.93 -9.70 -9.17
C ARG A 614 -30.62 -8.63 -10.19
N ILE A 615 -29.86 -7.64 -9.74
CA ILE A 615 -29.46 -6.49 -10.53
C ILE A 615 -28.10 -6.80 -11.13
N TRP A 616 -28.02 -6.80 -12.45
CA TRP A 616 -26.82 -7.03 -13.22
C TRP A 616 -26.33 -5.70 -13.77
N VAL A 617 -25.05 -5.41 -13.52
CA VAL A 617 -24.46 -4.10 -13.81
C VAL A 617 -23.18 -4.29 -14.59
N SER A 618 -23.07 -3.65 -15.75
CA SER A 618 -21.81 -3.56 -16.48
C SER A 618 -20.99 -2.36 -15.98
N THR A 619 -19.71 -2.60 -15.71
CA THR A 619 -18.79 -1.64 -15.07
C THR A 619 -17.50 -1.51 -15.87
N GLY A 620 -16.65 -0.52 -15.56
CA GLY A 620 -15.35 -0.34 -16.23
C GLY A 620 -14.29 -1.43 -15.97
N ILE A 621 -14.60 -2.48 -15.21
CA ILE A 621 -13.67 -3.60 -14.93
C ILE A 621 -14.39 -4.97 -15.05
N GLY A 622 -15.64 -5.02 -15.51
CA GLY A 622 -16.38 -6.28 -15.66
C GLY A 622 -17.86 -6.15 -15.33
N ILE A 623 -18.49 -7.27 -15.00
CA ILE A 623 -19.92 -7.32 -14.68
C ILE A 623 -20.10 -7.67 -13.21
N SER A 624 -21.04 -7.02 -12.54
CA SER A 624 -21.41 -7.33 -11.16
C SER A 624 -22.86 -7.76 -11.08
N SER A 625 -23.15 -8.82 -10.32
CA SER A 625 -24.51 -9.17 -9.91
C SER A 625 -24.75 -8.77 -8.46
N ILE A 626 -25.92 -8.22 -8.18
CA ILE A 626 -26.28 -7.65 -6.89
C ILE A 626 -27.62 -8.22 -6.49
N ILE A 627 -27.65 -8.91 -5.35
CA ILE A 627 -28.88 -9.24 -4.64
C ILE A 627 -29.04 -8.18 -3.54
N PRO A 628 -30.14 -7.43 -3.49
CA PRO A 628 -30.37 -6.45 -2.44
C PRO A 628 -30.19 -7.06 -1.03
N GLY A 629 -29.31 -6.49 -0.23
CA GLY A 629 -29.00 -6.96 1.13
C GLY A 629 -27.81 -7.94 1.23
N THR A 630 -27.19 -8.34 0.13
CA THR A 630 -25.92 -9.08 0.13
C THR A 630 -24.80 -8.27 -0.53
N PRO A 631 -23.52 -8.56 -0.24
CA PRO A 631 -22.41 -8.03 -1.03
C PRO A 631 -22.57 -8.38 -2.52
N PRO A 632 -22.11 -7.51 -3.43
CA PRO A 632 -22.13 -7.79 -4.86
C PRO A 632 -21.17 -8.94 -5.20
N PHE A 633 -21.52 -9.70 -6.23
CA PHE A 633 -20.65 -10.71 -6.84
C PHE A 633 -20.09 -10.17 -8.15
N HIS A 634 -18.77 -10.26 -8.30
CA HIS A 634 -18.05 -9.68 -9.41
C HIS A 634 -17.56 -10.75 -10.38
N TYR A 635 -17.71 -10.47 -11.67
CA TYR A 635 -17.29 -11.35 -12.74
C TYR A 635 -16.36 -10.62 -13.70
N ASN A 636 -15.35 -11.34 -14.18
CA ASN A 636 -14.27 -10.80 -14.99
C ASN A 636 -13.93 -11.75 -16.16
N ASN A 637 -12.78 -11.53 -16.80
CA ASN A 637 -12.36 -12.32 -17.96
C ASN A 637 -12.24 -13.82 -17.71
N SER A 638 -11.92 -14.25 -16.48
CA SER A 638 -11.90 -15.68 -16.13
C SER A 638 -13.30 -16.31 -16.12
N ASP A 639 -14.34 -15.53 -15.88
CA ASP A 639 -15.74 -15.96 -15.89
C ASP A 639 -16.38 -15.93 -17.29
N GLY A 640 -15.65 -15.48 -18.32
CA GLY A 640 -16.12 -15.41 -19.70
C GLY A 640 -16.41 -14.01 -20.23
N VAL A 641 -16.10 -12.97 -19.46
CA VAL A 641 -16.26 -11.57 -19.89
C VAL A 641 -15.12 -11.18 -20.85
N PRO A 642 -15.39 -10.80 -22.11
CA PRO A 642 -14.33 -10.54 -23.09
C PRO A 642 -13.56 -9.24 -22.83
N ASP A 643 -14.15 -8.24 -22.16
CA ASP A 643 -13.50 -6.96 -21.88
C ASP A 643 -13.95 -6.24 -20.61
N TYR A 644 -13.19 -5.20 -20.27
CA TYR A 644 -13.38 -4.30 -19.15
C TYR A 644 -14.14 -3.02 -19.54
N ASN A 645 -14.23 -2.64 -20.82
CA ASN A 645 -14.97 -1.45 -21.25
C ASN A 645 -16.30 -1.82 -21.89
N PHE A 646 -17.39 -1.50 -21.22
CA PHE A 646 -18.74 -1.62 -21.76
C PHE A 646 -19.20 -0.28 -22.32
N ASN A 647 -20.16 -0.33 -23.26
CA ASN A 647 -20.76 0.86 -23.86
C ASN A 647 -22.05 1.23 -23.11
N VAL A 648 -22.32 2.54 -23.00
CA VAL A 648 -23.51 3.07 -22.30
C VAL A 648 -24.78 2.59 -22.99
N GLY A 649 -25.73 2.03 -22.24
CA GLY A 649 -27.01 1.56 -22.79
C GLY A 649 -26.91 0.31 -23.68
N ALA A 650 -25.72 -0.27 -23.85
CA ALA A 650 -25.50 -1.47 -24.65
C ALA A 650 -25.93 -2.75 -23.90
N SER A 651 -27.17 -2.81 -23.43
CA SER A 651 -27.73 -3.99 -22.78
C SER A 651 -29.09 -4.38 -23.33
N CYS A 652 -29.44 -5.64 -23.15
CA CYS A 652 -30.77 -6.14 -23.46
C CYS A 652 -31.07 -7.36 -22.60
N LYS A 653 -32.29 -7.41 -22.05
CA LYS A 653 -32.88 -8.62 -21.48
C LYS A 653 -33.78 -9.30 -22.52
N TYR A 654 -33.55 -10.59 -22.74
CA TYR A 654 -34.37 -11.44 -23.61
C TYR A 654 -35.18 -12.45 -22.78
N MET A 655 -36.09 -13.16 -23.46
CA MET A 655 -36.84 -14.28 -22.88
C MET A 655 -35.90 -15.32 -22.27
N ASP A 656 -36.36 -16.04 -21.25
CA ASP A 656 -35.61 -17.03 -20.45
C ASP A 656 -34.44 -16.45 -19.62
N ASN A 657 -34.49 -15.16 -19.23
CA ASN A 657 -33.47 -14.51 -18.39
C ASN A 657 -32.05 -14.49 -18.99
N GLN A 658 -31.97 -14.46 -20.33
CA GLN A 658 -30.73 -14.18 -21.03
C GLN A 658 -30.48 -12.68 -21.08
N LEU A 659 -29.37 -12.25 -20.49
CA LEU A 659 -28.93 -10.86 -20.45
C LEU A 659 -27.74 -10.68 -21.40
N PHE A 660 -27.73 -9.56 -22.10
CA PHE A 660 -26.71 -9.21 -23.08
C PHE A 660 -26.05 -7.90 -22.67
N PHE A 661 -24.72 -7.85 -22.74
CA PHE A 661 -23.93 -6.64 -22.45
C PHE A 661 -22.85 -6.44 -23.52
N GLY A 662 -22.94 -5.34 -24.27
CA GLY A 662 -22.01 -4.94 -25.33
C GLY A 662 -20.88 -4.04 -24.83
N GLY A 663 -19.70 -4.20 -25.43
CA GLY A 663 -18.53 -3.38 -25.17
C GLY A 663 -17.64 -3.23 -26.40
N ASP A 664 -16.43 -2.72 -26.20
CA ASP A 664 -15.46 -2.36 -27.25
C ASP A 664 -14.79 -3.57 -27.94
N LYS A 665 -14.66 -4.70 -27.24
CA LYS A 665 -14.09 -5.95 -27.80
C LYS A 665 -15.07 -7.12 -27.92
N GLY A 666 -16.35 -6.89 -27.67
CA GLY A 666 -17.35 -7.92 -27.93
C GLY A 666 -18.63 -7.82 -27.12
N LEU A 667 -19.39 -8.91 -27.18
CA LEU A 667 -20.66 -9.09 -26.49
C LEU A 667 -20.52 -10.15 -25.41
N THR A 668 -21.02 -9.87 -24.20
CA THR A 668 -21.19 -10.86 -23.13
C THR A 668 -22.65 -11.32 -23.10
N ILE A 669 -22.87 -12.62 -23.03
CA ILE A 669 -24.19 -13.26 -22.94
C ILE A 669 -24.23 -14.06 -21.63
N ILE A 670 -25.17 -13.68 -20.76
CA ILE A 670 -25.35 -14.24 -19.43
C ILE A 670 -26.69 -14.96 -19.40
N ASP A 671 -26.68 -16.25 -19.11
CA ASP A 671 -27.88 -16.96 -18.67
C ASP A 671 -27.97 -16.79 -17.16
N SER A 672 -28.82 -15.87 -16.68
CA SER A 672 -28.84 -15.56 -15.26
C SER A 672 -29.44 -16.71 -14.44
N GLN A 673 -30.33 -17.52 -15.02
CA GLN A 673 -30.99 -18.62 -14.32
C GLN A 673 -29.99 -19.71 -13.89
N ASP A 674 -29.01 -20.02 -14.73
CA ASP A 674 -28.06 -21.13 -14.52
C ASP A 674 -26.60 -20.65 -14.58
N VAL A 675 -26.23 -19.71 -13.71
CA VAL A 675 -24.82 -19.30 -13.57
C VAL A 675 -24.06 -20.41 -12.82
N PRO A 676 -23.08 -21.10 -13.47
CA PRO A 676 -22.31 -22.15 -12.82
C PRO A 676 -21.55 -21.61 -11.61
N THR A 677 -21.63 -22.31 -10.48
CA THR A 677 -20.93 -21.92 -9.24
C THR A 677 -19.85 -22.92 -8.87
N ASN A 678 -18.69 -22.41 -8.47
CA ASN A 678 -17.61 -23.22 -7.93
C ASN A 678 -17.96 -23.67 -6.51
N ILE A 679 -18.42 -24.91 -6.38
CA ILE A 679 -18.77 -25.51 -5.08
C ILE A 679 -17.54 -25.99 -4.27
N ASN A 680 -16.33 -25.87 -4.81
CA ASN A 680 -15.12 -26.36 -4.17
C ASN A 680 -14.74 -25.49 -2.97
N LYS A 681 -14.60 -26.13 -1.81
CA LYS A 681 -14.23 -25.45 -0.57
C LYS A 681 -12.71 -25.35 -0.48
N PRO A 682 -12.13 -24.13 -0.47
CA PRO A 682 -10.68 -23.98 -0.43
C PRO A 682 -10.13 -24.37 0.93
N LYS A 683 -8.87 -24.83 0.95
CA LYS A 683 -8.09 -24.97 2.17
C LYS A 683 -7.35 -23.68 2.45
N VAL A 684 -7.56 -23.11 3.63
CA VAL A 684 -6.91 -21.84 4.03
C VAL A 684 -5.65 -22.14 4.83
N VAL A 685 -4.55 -21.50 4.47
CA VAL A 685 -3.21 -21.72 5.04
C VAL A 685 -2.48 -20.39 5.28
N VAL A 686 -1.57 -20.35 6.25
CA VAL A 686 -0.61 -19.26 6.42
C VAL A 686 0.64 -19.62 5.61
N ASN A 687 1.05 -18.74 4.68
CA ASN A 687 2.16 -19.00 3.76
C ASN A 687 3.52 -18.63 4.35
N ASP A 688 3.62 -17.40 4.86
CA ASP A 688 4.84 -16.84 5.43
C ASP A 688 4.54 -15.71 6.43
N VAL A 689 5.47 -15.52 7.35
CA VAL A 689 5.47 -14.40 8.30
C VAL A 689 6.77 -13.63 8.15
N LYS A 690 6.69 -12.35 7.82
CA LYS A 690 7.84 -11.45 7.69
C LYS A 690 7.78 -10.35 8.75
N VAL A 691 8.85 -10.23 9.53
CA VAL A 691 9.00 -9.19 10.54
C VAL A 691 9.88 -8.09 9.99
N PHE A 692 9.30 -6.91 9.80
CA PHE A 692 9.97 -5.71 9.30
C PHE A 692 10.37 -4.78 10.44
N ARG A 693 11.54 -4.15 10.28
CA ARG A 693 12.01 -3.07 11.12
C ARG A 693 12.62 -1.96 10.27
N LYS A 694 12.11 -0.74 10.41
CA LYS A 694 12.54 0.42 9.60
C LYS A 694 12.58 0.10 8.08
N GLY A 695 11.60 -0.65 7.59
CA GLY A 695 11.49 -1.04 6.18
C GLY A 695 12.40 -2.19 5.72
N ARG A 696 13.18 -2.83 6.61
CA ARG A 696 13.98 -4.02 6.29
C ARG A 696 13.45 -5.26 6.99
N ILE A 697 13.41 -6.39 6.29
CA ILE A 697 13.10 -7.70 6.88
C ILE A 697 14.20 -8.03 7.90
N GLN A 698 13.81 -8.34 9.13
CA GLN A 698 14.69 -8.85 10.19
C GLN A 698 14.60 -10.36 10.25
N ASP A 699 13.38 -10.87 10.39
CA ASP A 699 13.09 -12.29 10.51
C ASP A 699 12.05 -12.67 9.46
N SER A 700 12.21 -13.85 8.87
CA SER A 700 11.29 -14.43 7.90
C SER A 700 11.08 -15.88 8.28
N TYR A 701 9.83 -16.24 8.52
CA TYR A 701 9.43 -17.58 8.86
C TYR A 701 8.61 -18.14 7.69
N GLU A 702 9.00 -19.32 7.22
CA GLU A 702 8.30 -20.07 6.17
C GLU A 702 7.87 -21.42 6.74
N GLY A 703 6.80 -22.01 6.19
CA GLY A 703 6.28 -23.30 6.63
C GLY A 703 5.01 -23.19 7.47
N GLU A 704 4.58 -24.31 8.02
CA GLU A 704 3.37 -24.40 8.85
C GLU A 704 3.67 -24.03 10.29
N LEU A 705 3.75 -22.72 10.52
CA LEU A 705 4.03 -22.16 11.82
C LEU A 705 2.76 -22.21 12.66
N GLU A 706 2.77 -23.04 13.71
CA GLU A 706 1.71 -22.99 14.71
C GLU A 706 1.91 -21.81 15.67
N LYS A 707 3.18 -21.52 16.00
CA LYS A 707 3.57 -20.47 16.93
C LYS A 707 4.83 -19.74 16.45
N ILE A 708 4.84 -18.42 16.61
CA ILE A 708 6.03 -17.58 16.45
C ILE A 708 6.25 -16.72 17.69
N GLU A 709 7.53 -16.49 18.01
CA GLU A 709 7.96 -15.57 19.06
C GLU A 709 8.62 -14.35 18.41
N VAL A 710 8.08 -13.16 18.67
CA VAL A 710 8.59 -11.90 18.13
C VAL A 710 9.01 -10.98 19.25
N LEU A 711 10.28 -10.56 19.25
CA LEU A 711 10.79 -9.65 20.27
C LEU A 711 10.23 -8.23 20.08
N TYR A 712 9.58 -7.68 21.11
CA TYR A 712 9.03 -6.33 21.07
C TYR A 712 10.13 -5.27 20.90
N ARG A 713 10.02 -4.50 19.80
CA ARG A 713 10.87 -3.33 19.52
C ARG A 713 10.03 -2.24 18.86
N ARG A 714 10.37 -0.97 19.09
CA ARG A 714 9.71 0.16 18.39
C ARG A 714 9.90 0.06 16.87
N ASN A 715 8.85 0.39 16.13
CA ASN A 715 8.76 0.33 14.66
C ASN A 715 8.93 -1.09 14.11
N THR A 716 8.36 -2.07 14.81
CA THR A 716 8.25 -3.45 14.34
C THR A 716 6.91 -3.62 13.66
N MET A 717 6.92 -4.18 12.46
CA MET A 717 5.74 -4.46 11.66
C MET A 717 5.79 -5.94 11.28
N ILE A 718 4.75 -6.69 11.65
CA ILE A 718 4.61 -8.11 11.32
C ILE A 718 3.65 -8.21 10.15
N ARG A 719 4.13 -8.74 9.02
CA ARG A 719 3.32 -9.07 7.86
C ARG A 719 3.07 -10.57 7.85
N VAL A 720 1.81 -10.97 7.84
CA VAL A 720 1.41 -12.37 7.70
C VAL A 720 0.73 -12.54 6.36
N SER A 721 1.26 -13.41 5.51
CA SER A 721 0.65 -13.81 4.24
C SER A 721 -0.11 -15.11 4.41
N PHE A 722 -1.26 -15.23 3.77
CA PHE A 722 -2.12 -16.41 3.81
C PHE A 722 -2.72 -16.66 2.43
N ALA A 723 -3.21 -17.86 2.18
CA ALA A 723 -3.87 -18.20 0.91
C ALA A 723 -5.03 -19.17 1.13
N ALA A 724 -6.09 -18.97 0.38
CA ALA A 724 -7.11 -19.97 0.10
C ALA A 724 -6.64 -20.74 -1.15
N LEU A 725 -6.24 -22.01 -0.98
CA LEU A 725 -5.67 -22.84 -2.03
C LEU A 725 -6.76 -23.36 -2.98
N GLU A 726 -7.26 -22.45 -3.81
CA GLU A 726 -8.16 -22.69 -4.92
C GLU A 726 -7.68 -21.86 -6.12
N TYR A 727 -7.41 -22.53 -7.23
CA TYR A 727 -6.64 -21.98 -8.34
C TYR A 727 -7.48 -21.52 -9.54
N THR A 728 -8.80 -21.67 -9.46
CA THR A 728 -9.72 -21.24 -10.52
C THR A 728 -9.49 -19.74 -10.79
N TYR A 729 -9.66 -18.90 -9.76
CA TYR A 729 -9.34 -17.48 -9.84
C TYR A 729 -8.89 -16.91 -8.47
N PRO A 730 -7.61 -17.05 -8.09
CA PRO A 730 -7.11 -16.72 -6.75
C PRO A 730 -7.30 -15.26 -6.32
N SER A 731 -7.26 -14.31 -7.26
CA SER A 731 -7.41 -12.88 -6.98
C SER A 731 -8.80 -12.47 -6.50
N ALA A 732 -9.85 -13.27 -6.80
CA ALA A 732 -11.20 -13.04 -6.27
C ALA A 732 -11.50 -13.83 -4.98
N ASN A 733 -10.55 -14.62 -4.47
CA ASN A 733 -10.75 -15.28 -3.18
C ASN A 733 -10.85 -14.22 -2.08
N THR A 734 -11.79 -14.41 -1.16
CA THR A 734 -12.07 -13.45 -0.09
C THR A 734 -11.65 -13.99 1.27
N TYR A 735 -11.28 -13.07 2.17
CA TYR A 735 -10.76 -13.40 3.49
C TYR A 735 -11.43 -12.58 4.59
N ARG A 736 -11.63 -13.22 5.75
CA ARG A 736 -11.99 -12.55 7.02
C ARG A 736 -10.92 -12.86 8.05
N ILE A 737 -10.53 -11.83 8.79
CA ILE A 737 -9.36 -11.89 9.68
C ILE A 737 -9.77 -11.41 11.07
N LYS A 738 -9.27 -12.11 12.09
CA LYS A 738 -9.41 -11.71 13.49
C LYS A 738 -8.09 -11.95 14.22
N LEU A 739 -7.55 -10.91 14.86
CA LEU A 739 -6.43 -11.06 15.79
C LEU A 739 -6.95 -11.09 17.23
N GLU A 740 -7.15 -12.29 17.79
CA GLU A 740 -7.58 -12.44 19.18
C GLU A 740 -6.51 -11.88 20.13
N GLY A 741 -6.94 -11.11 21.13
CA GLY A 741 -6.07 -10.30 21.99
C GLY A 741 -5.90 -8.84 21.54
N HIS A 742 -6.34 -8.50 20.31
CA HIS A 742 -6.32 -7.13 19.78
C HIS A 742 -7.70 -6.70 19.21
N ASP A 743 -8.33 -7.56 18.39
CA ASP A 743 -9.62 -7.29 17.76
C ASP A 743 -10.77 -7.96 18.54
N GLU A 744 -11.86 -7.24 18.83
CA GLU A 744 -13.04 -7.79 19.50
C GLU A 744 -13.91 -8.62 18.54
N GLU A 745 -14.13 -8.10 17.32
CA GLU A 745 -14.93 -8.71 16.25
C GLU A 745 -14.06 -9.11 15.04
N TRP A 746 -14.67 -9.80 14.07
CA TRP A 746 -13.99 -10.08 12.79
C TRP A 746 -13.91 -8.80 11.97
N ARG A 747 -12.78 -8.57 11.30
CA ARG A 747 -12.65 -7.48 10.34
C ARG A 747 -13.50 -7.74 9.09
N ASP A 748 -13.78 -6.67 8.36
CA ASP A 748 -14.49 -6.73 7.08
C ASP A 748 -13.78 -7.62 6.05
N VAL A 749 -14.55 -8.06 5.06
CA VAL A 749 -14.05 -8.94 4.00
C VAL A 749 -12.99 -8.21 3.18
N THR A 750 -11.88 -8.88 2.90
CA THR A 750 -10.82 -8.36 2.04
C THR A 750 -10.43 -9.36 0.96
N TYR A 751 -9.99 -8.85 -0.19
CA TYR A 751 -9.41 -9.63 -1.29
C TYR A 751 -7.87 -9.77 -1.16
N THR A 752 -7.25 -9.04 -0.22
CA THR A 752 -5.79 -9.09 -0.03
C THR A 752 -5.37 -10.33 0.74
N ASN A 753 -4.39 -11.06 0.23
CA ASN A 753 -3.86 -12.30 0.80
C ASN A 753 -2.79 -12.07 1.90
N PHE A 754 -2.73 -10.88 2.49
CA PHE A 754 -1.81 -10.57 3.59
C PHE A 754 -2.41 -9.53 4.53
N VAL A 755 -1.91 -9.52 5.77
CA VAL A 755 -2.26 -8.52 6.79
C VAL A 755 -1.01 -7.99 7.46
N ASN A 756 -1.04 -6.71 7.81
CA ASN A 756 0.05 -6.02 8.48
C ASN A 756 -0.36 -5.61 9.90
N PHE A 757 0.43 -5.99 10.89
CA PHE A 757 0.28 -5.57 12.28
C PHE A 757 1.46 -4.68 12.67
N SER A 758 1.19 -3.46 13.10
CA SER A 758 2.24 -2.49 13.47
C SER A 758 2.28 -2.26 14.97
N ASN A 759 3.47 -2.35 15.57
CA ASN A 759 3.72 -2.03 16.99
C ASN A 759 2.77 -2.73 17.98
N LEU A 760 2.50 -4.03 17.79
CA LEU A 760 1.76 -4.82 18.78
C LEU A 760 2.42 -4.72 20.15
N SER A 761 1.61 -4.51 21.20
CA SER A 761 2.08 -4.50 22.59
C SER A 761 2.55 -5.89 23.01
N PRO A 762 3.47 -6.01 23.99
CA PRO A 762 3.84 -7.32 24.51
C PRO A 762 2.64 -8.11 25.03
N GLY A 763 2.51 -9.37 24.63
CA GLY A 763 1.36 -10.22 24.92
C GLY A 763 1.22 -11.40 23.95
N GLU A 764 0.29 -12.29 24.26
CA GLU A 764 -0.05 -13.45 23.44
C GLU A 764 -1.24 -13.11 22.53
N TYR A 765 -1.09 -13.35 21.23
CA TYR A 765 -2.14 -13.11 20.24
C TYR A 765 -2.38 -14.37 19.41
N THR A 766 -3.62 -14.58 18.96
CA THR A 766 -3.94 -15.65 18.01
C THR A 766 -4.58 -15.06 16.75
N LEU A 767 -3.87 -15.18 15.64
CA LEU A 767 -4.40 -14.81 14.32
C LEU A 767 -5.30 -15.93 13.82
N ARG A 768 -6.53 -15.59 13.44
CA ARG A 768 -7.48 -16.50 12.79
C ARG A 768 -7.87 -15.94 11.43
N VAL A 769 -7.78 -16.78 10.40
CA VAL A 769 -8.14 -16.42 9.03
C VAL A 769 -9.15 -17.43 8.49
N LYS A 770 -10.27 -16.89 8.00
CA LYS A 770 -11.26 -17.60 7.19
C LYS A 770 -11.10 -17.15 5.75
N GLY A 771 -11.28 -18.08 4.82
CA GLY A 771 -11.22 -17.80 3.39
C GLY A 771 -12.43 -18.38 2.68
N ALA A 772 -12.78 -17.79 1.56
CA ALA A 772 -13.74 -18.33 0.60
C ALA A 772 -13.12 -18.31 -0.79
N ASN A 773 -13.63 -19.18 -1.68
CA ASN A 773 -13.21 -19.17 -3.07
C ASN A 773 -13.78 -17.96 -3.82
N ASN A 774 -13.51 -17.89 -5.12
CA ASN A 774 -13.98 -16.86 -6.04
C ASN A 774 -15.52 -16.68 -6.07
N ASP A 775 -16.28 -17.70 -5.68
CA ASP A 775 -17.76 -17.68 -5.66
C ASP A 775 -18.33 -17.54 -4.25
N GLY A 776 -17.50 -17.18 -3.26
CA GLY A 776 -17.93 -16.94 -1.88
C GLY A 776 -18.21 -18.22 -1.07
N VAL A 777 -17.82 -19.40 -1.57
CA VAL A 777 -17.95 -20.66 -0.81
C VAL A 777 -16.85 -20.72 0.26
N LEU A 778 -17.28 -20.66 1.52
CA LEU A 778 -16.41 -20.66 2.70
C LEU A 778 -15.65 -21.98 2.88
N SER A 779 -14.40 -21.86 3.34
CA SER A 779 -13.57 -22.98 3.75
C SER A 779 -14.14 -23.74 4.94
N ASN A 780 -13.89 -25.05 5.00
CA ASN A 780 -14.23 -25.86 6.18
C ASN A 780 -13.22 -25.67 7.33
N ASN A 781 -11.99 -25.23 7.02
CA ASN A 781 -10.93 -25.02 8.00
C ASN A 781 -10.65 -23.52 8.19
N GLU A 782 -10.16 -23.18 9.38
CA GLU A 782 -9.60 -21.86 9.69
C GLU A 782 -8.08 -21.99 9.79
N ALA A 783 -7.34 -21.05 9.20
CA ALA A 783 -5.91 -20.95 9.45
C ALA A 783 -5.68 -20.23 10.77
N LYS A 784 -4.78 -20.78 11.61
CA LYS A 784 -4.46 -20.26 12.94
C LYS A 784 -2.95 -20.08 13.07
N LEU A 785 -2.55 -18.99 13.71
CA LEU A 785 -1.15 -18.71 14.05
C LEU A 785 -1.08 -18.01 15.41
N GLU A 786 -0.35 -18.59 16.35
CA GLU A 786 -0.06 -17.97 17.65
C GLU A 786 1.15 -17.04 17.52
N ILE A 787 0.99 -15.79 17.95
CA ILE A 787 2.00 -14.74 17.90
C ILE A 787 2.28 -14.28 19.34
N ASP A 788 3.44 -14.66 19.86
CA ASP A 788 3.89 -14.26 21.19
C ASP A 788 4.84 -13.06 21.06
N VAL A 789 4.40 -11.89 21.50
CA VAL A 789 5.18 -10.65 21.46
C VAL A 789 5.91 -10.48 22.79
N VAL A 790 7.18 -10.90 22.82
CA VAL A 790 7.97 -10.97 24.06
C VAL A 790 8.51 -9.58 24.44
N PRO A 791 8.29 -9.10 25.68
CA PRO A 791 8.83 -7.82 26.13
C PRO A 791 10.37 -7.87 26.20
N PRO A 792 11.08 -6.78 25.87
CA PRO A 792 12.53 -6.72 26.02
C PRO A 792 12.92 -6.82 27.50
N LEU A 793 14.17 -7.22 27.76
CA LEU A 793 14.67 -7.45 29.13
C LEU A 793 14.36 -6.30 30.11
N TRP A 794 14.45 -5.04 29.67
CA TRP A 794 14.20 -3.83 30.47
C TRP A 794 12.71 -3.55 30.76
N MET A 795 11.79 -4.26 30.09
CA MET A 795 10.34 -4.21 30.30
C MET A 795 9.82 -5.52 30.91
N SER A 796 10.71 -6.47 31.23
CA SER A 796 10.34 -7.72 31.88
C SER A 796 9.89 -7.50 33.33
N GLY A 797 9.10 -8.43 33.89
CA GLY A 797 8.74 -8.40 35.31
C GLY A 797 9.96 -8.36 36.24
N TYR A 798 11.06 -9.03 35.87
CA TYR A 798 12.33 -8.98 36.59
C TYR A 798 13.00 -7.61 36.52
N ALA A 799 12.90 -6.88 35.40
CA ALA A 799 13.40 -5.51 35.32
C ALA A 799 12.58 -4.54 36.13
N TYR A 800 11.24 -4.67 36.18
CA TYR A 800 10.43 -3.88 37.10
C TYR A 800 10.74 -4.19 38.56
N ALA A 801 10.94 -5.46 38.90
CA ALA A 801 11.42 -5.84 40.23
C ALA A 801 12.81 -5.26 40.52
N PHE A 802 13.72 -5.25 39.54
CA PHE A 802 15.02 -4.60 39.65
C PHE A 802 14.90 -3.09 39.78
N TYR A 803 14.02 -2.41 39.03
CA TYR A 803 13.77 -0.96 39.16
C TYR A 803 13.14 -0.62 40.50
N LEU A 804 12.27 -1.48 41.02
CA LEU A 804 11.71 -1.35 42.35
C LEU A 804 12.79 -1.54 43.41
N ILE A 805 13.63 -2.58 43.30
CA ILE A 805 14.74 -2.83 44.24
C ILE A 805 15.77 -1.72 44.14
N PHE A 806 16.17 -1.30 42.94
CA PHE A 806 17.09 -0.21 42.68
C PHE A 806 16.50 1.11 43.14
N GLY A 807 15.20 1.34 42.95
CA GLY A 807 14.46 2.49 43.45
C GLY A 807 14.39 2.50 44.97
N ILE A 808 14.08 1.38 45.61
CA ILE A 808 14.14 1.18 47.06
C ILE A 808 15.57 1.37 47.54
N LEU A 809 16.58 0.84 46.85
CA LEU A 809 17.98 0.95 47.22
C LEU A 809 18.48 2.38 47.01
N LEU A 810 18.05 3.08 45.96
CA LEU A 810 18.32 4.49 45.71
C LEU A 810 17.64 5.35 46.77
N ILE A 811 16.38 5.09 47.10
CA ILE A 811 15.66 5.72 48.21
C ILE A 811 16.35 5.38 49.52
N GLN A 812 16.80 4.15 49.75
CA GLN A 812 17.54 3.72 50.93
C GLN A 812 18.91 4.38 50.97
N THR A 813 19.55 4.61 49.81
CA THR A 813 20.85 5.28 49.67
C THR A 813 20.69 6.77 49.83
N LEU A 814 19.59 7.37 49.36
CA LEU A 814 19.21 8.76 49.56
C LEU A 814 18.74 9.00 50.99
N ILE A 815 18.03 8.06 51.61
CA ILE A 815 17.68 8.04 53.02
C ILE A 815 18.93 7.81 53.83
N ASN A 816 19.84 6.91 53.46
CA ASN A 816 21.12 6.71 54.16
C ASN A 816 22.08 7.86 53.94
N TYR A 817 22.05 8.52 52.79
CA TYR A 817 22.79 9.73 52.47
C TYR A 817 22.19 10.90 53.22
N ARG A 818 20.86 11.01 53.28
CA ARG A 818 20.12 11.98 54.09
C ARG A 818 20.26 11.69 55.56
N ILE A 819 20.35 10.43 56.02
CA ILE A 819 20.63 10.00 57.40
C ILE A 819 22.11 10.16 57.68
N ARG A 820 23.03 10.01 56.72
CA ARG A 820 24.45 10.31 56.90
C ARG A 820 24.67 11.81 56.95
N ASN A 821 23.98 12.58 56.12
CA ASN A 821 23.96 14.04 56.16
C ASN A 821 23.18 14.52 57.38
N TYR A 822 22.13 13.83 57.82
CA TYR A 822 21.36 14.11 59.03
C TYR A 822 22.11 13.63 60.25
N ARG A 823 22.93 12.57 60.21
CA ARG A 823 23.82 12.14 61.30
C ARG A 823 25.06 13.01 61.32
N LYS A 824 25.59 13.45 60.18
CA LYS A 824 26.61 14.51 60.12
C LYS A 824 26.01 15.80 60.65
N ALA A 825 24.78 16.15 60.29
CA ALA A 825 24.10 17.34 60.76
C ALA A 825 23.59 17.20 62.20
N TYR A 826 23.26 16.01 62.71
CA TYR A 826 22.74 15.70 64.06
C TYR A 826 23.89 15.44 65.02
N LYS A 827 25.00 14.84 64.57
CA LYS A 827 26.27 14.82 65.29
C LYS A 827 26.85 16.22 65.29
N ALA A 828 26.80 16.96 64.19
CA ALA A 828 27.07 18.40 64.19
C ALA A 828 26.00 19.20 64.94
N LEU A 829 24.75 18.75 65.12
CA LEU A 829 23.71 19.45 65.89
C LEU A 829 23.86 19.16 67.38
N ASN A 830 24.27 17.96 67.75
CA ASN A 830 24.54 17.54 69.12
C ASN A 830 25.91 18.03 69.58
N GLU A 831 26.94 18.03 68.73
CA GLU A 831 28.16 18.81 68.91
C GLU A 831 27.76 20.28 68.95
N LYS A 832 27.00 20.83 67.99
CA LYS A 832 26.46 22.20 68.07
C LYS A 832 25.50 22.43 69.22
N ALA A 833 24.96 21.45 69.96
CA ALA A 833 24.00 21.61 71.08
C ALA A 833 24.68 21.45 72.44
N LEU A 834 25.69 20.57 72.54
CA LEU A 834 26.69 20.59 73.61
C LEU A 834 27.52 21.87 73.51
N ASP A 835 27.94 22.21 72.29
CA ASP A 835 28.53 23.49 71.95
C ASP A 835 27.47 24.58 72.03
N LYS A 836 26.16 24.41 71.79
CA LYS A 836 25.15 25.47 72.03
C LYS A 836 24.96 25.72 73.52
N LYS A 837 25.19 24.75 74.39
CA LYS A 837 25.23 24.96 75.84
C LYS A 837 26.53 25.62 76.29
N ARG A 838 27.67 25.23 75.70
CA ARG A 838 28.97 25.91 75.90
C ARG A 838 29.00 27.32 75.28
N ILE A 839 28.25 27.50 74.19
CA ILE A 839 28.07 28.71 73.41
C ILE A 839 26.91 29.50 73.99
N GLU A 840 25.87 28.99 74.64
CA GLU A 840 24.92 29.86 75.37
C GLU A 840 25.64 30.61 76.50
N VAL A 841 26.73 30.05 77.01
CA VAL A 841 27.70 30.71 77.90
C VAL A 841 28.74 31.58 77.13
N GLN A 842 28.92 31.43 75.81
CA GLN A 842 29.79 32.27 74.94
C GLN A 842 29.04 33.15 73.88
N LYS A 843 27.71 33.11 73.77
CA LYS A 843 26.89 33.76 72.71
C LYS A 843 26.35 35.10 73.18
N GLU A 844 26.37 35.36 74.48
CA GLU A 844 26.35 36.72 75.00
C GLU A 844 27.56 37.52 74.48
N SER A 845 28.74 36.91 74.32
CA SER A 845 29.92 37.64 73.82
C SER A 845 29.99 37.73 72.29
N LEU A 846 29.48 36.75 71.54
CA LEU A 846 29.57 36.72 70.07
C LEU A 846 28.45 37.45 69.30
N SER A 847 27.30 37.73 69.95
CA SER A 847 26.19 38.49 69.32
C SER A 847 26.59 39.94 68.97
N ARG A 848 27.64 40.47 69.61
CA ARG A 848 28.21 41.78 69.28
C ARG A 848 28.94 41.82 67.93
N VAL A 849 29.41 40.68 67.41
CA VAL A 849 30.23 40.64 66.18
C VAL A 849 29.38 40.49 64.90
N HIS A 850 28.20 39.85 64.98
CA HIS A 850 27.32 39.70 63.82
C HIS A 850 26.55 41.00 63.47
N GLN A 851 26.35 41.87 64.47
CA GLN A 851 25.83 43.22 64.26
C GLN A 851 26.89 44.10 63.56
N SER A 852 28.17 43.98 63.94
CA SER A 852 29.26 44.75 63.30
C SER A 852 29.53 44.40 61.82
N LEU A 853 29.24 43.18 61.35
CA LEU A 853 29.39 42.82 59.93
C LEU A 853 28.27 43.38 59.03
N THR A 854 27.05 43.50 59.54
CA THR A 854 25.92 44.11 58.81
C THR A 854 26.03 45.65 58.80
N ASP A 855 26.56 46.22 59.89
CA ASP A 855 26.90 47.64 59.99
C ASP A 855 28.07 48.03 59.06
N SER A 856 28.98 47.10 58.73
CA SER A 856 30.13 47.37 57.84
C SER A 856 29.77 47.50 56.35
N ILE A 857 28.82 46.69 55.84
CA ILE A 857 28.38 46.76 54.42
C ILE A 857 27.47 47.98 54.18
N SER A 858 26.64 48.32 55.16
CA SER A 858 25.82 49.54 55.12
C SER A 858 26.67 50.81 55.30
N TYR A 859 27.81 50.75 56.01
CA TYR A 859 28.80 51.83 56.06
C TYR A 859 29.52 52.03 54.72
N ALA A 860 29.93 50.96 54.03
CA ALA A 860 30.53 51.04 52.69
C ALA A 860 29.60 51.69 51.66
N LYS A 861 28.30 51.37 51.68
CA LYS A 861 27.26 52.04 50.87
C LYS A 861 27.21 53.55 51.12
N ARG A 862 27.20 53.97 52.39
CA ARG A 862 27.17 55.40 52.77
C ARG A 862 28.41 56.16 52.28
N ILE A 863 29.58 55.54 52.27
CA ILE A 863 30.81 56.15 51.74
C ILE A 863 30.71 56.33 50.22
N GLN A 864 30.27 55.29 49.50
CA GLN A 864 30.15 55.36 48.04
C GLN A 864 29.13 56.40 47.59
N GLU A 865 27.94 56.43 48.21
CA GLU A 865 26.89 57.43 47.92
C GLU A 865 27.33 58.87 48.25
N ALA A 866 28.26 59.05 49.20
CA ALA A 866 28.82 60.37 49.53
C ALA A 866 29.93 60.84 48.58
N MET A 867 30.62 59.92 47.89
CA MET A 867 31.68 60.24 46.93
C MET A 867 31.12 60.61 45.56
N ILE A 868 30.09 59.89 45.10
CA ILE A 868 29.51 60.08 43.76
C ILE A 868 28.70 61.39 43.73
N PRO A 869 28.91 62.27 42.71
CA PRO A 869 28.19 63.54 42.65
C PRO A 869 26.69 63.32 42.40
N SER A 870 25.84 64.01 43.17
CA SER A 870 24.38 63.93 42.98
C SER A 870 23.96 64.40 41.58
N GLU A 871 22.90 63.82 41.04
CA GLU A 871 22.40 64.16 39.70
C GLU A 871 22.00 65.64 39.57
N GLU A 872 21.49 66.26 40.65
CA GLU A 872 21.22 67.70 40.68
C GLU A 872 22.49 68.55 40.52
N MET A 873 23.63 68.08 41.04
CA MET A 873 24.93 68.75 40.84
C MET A 873 25.38 68.63 39.39
N VAL A 874 25.20 67.46 38.77
CA VAL A 874 25.56 67.25 37.36
C VAL A 874 24.68 68.10 36.43
N LYS A 875 23.37 68.18 36.70
CA LYS A 875 22.45 69.07 35.96
C LYS A 875 22.79 70.56 36.11
N LYS A 876 23.39 70.99 37.21
CA LYS A 876 23.90 72.37 37.33
C LYS A 876 25.13 72.63 36.45
N ILE A 877 25.93 71.59 36.17
CA ILE A 877 27.10 71.68 35.31
C ILE A 877 26.67 71.63 33.84
N VAL A 878 25.84 70.64 33.47
CA VAL A 878 25.23 70.52 32.13
C VAL A 878 23.71 70.36 32.28
N PRO A 879 22.91 71.41 32.02
CA PRO A 879 21.46 71.41 32.23
C PRO A 879 20.71 70.31 31.47
N GLU A 880 21.06 70.07 30.22
CA GLU A 880 20.48 69.02 29.39
C GLU A 880 21.27 67.71 29.54
N SER A 881 21.25 67.13 30.75
CA SER A 881 21.89 65.84 31.03
C SER A 881 21.09 64.92 31.94
N PHE A 882 21.32 63.61 31.83
CA PHE A 882 20.79 62.60 32.73
C PHE A 882 21.84 61.55 33.10
N ILE A 883 21.66 60.93 34.28
CA ILE A 883 22.44 59.76 34.69
C ILE A 883 21.49 58.63 35.05
N TYR A 884 21.53 57.56 34.26
CA TYR A 884 20.85 56.30 34.55
C TYR A 884 21.85 55.35 35.22
N TYR A 885 21.79 55.28 36.55
CA TYR A 885 22.70 54.50 37.40
C TYR A 885 21.90 53.56 38.30
N ARG A 886 22.14 52.26 38.18
CA ARG A 886 21.40 51.21 38.90
C ARG A 886 22.33 50.06 39.33
N PRO A 887 22.72 50.01 40.60
CA PRO A 887 23.51 48.91 41.14
C PRO A 887 22.71 47.60 41.25
N LYS A 888 23.37 46.47 41.06
CA LYS A 888 22.84 45.12 41.25
C LYS A 888 22.78 44.74 42.74
N ASP A 889 23.87 44.97 43.48
CA ASP A 889 23.99 44.65 44.91
C ASP A 889 23.89 45.93 45.79
N ILE A 890 24.00 45.78 47.13
CA ILE A 890 23.91 46.90 48.08
C ILE A 890 24.91 48.03 47.76
N VAL A 891 26.06 47.69 47.16
CA VAL A 891 27.13 48.62 46.74
C VAL A 891 27.58 48.24 45.33
N SER A 892 27.76 49.23 44.46
CA SER A 892 28.06 49.06 43.02
C SER A 892 29.57 48.90 42.77
N GLY A 893 29.97 48.19 41.72
CA GLY A 893 31.29 48.29 41.11
C GLY A 893 31.39 49.47 40.15
N ASP A 894 30.36 49.70 39.35
CA ASP A 894 30.32 50.81 38.40
C ASP A 894 30.22 52.16 39.10
N PHE A 895 30.84 53.21 38.54
CA PHE A 895 30.65 54.58 39.02
C PHE A 895 30.84 55.59 37.89
N TYR A 896 30.27 56.78 38.11
CA TYR A 896 30.50 57.93 37.23
C TYR A 896 31.26 59.04 37.94
N TRP A 897 32.01 59.81 37.17
CA TRP A 897 32.81 60.91 37.66
C TRP A 897 32.60 62.15 36.80
N VAL A 898 32.40 63.31 37.44
CA VAL A 898 32.19 64.59 36.78
C VAL A 898 32.99 65.66 37.49
N TYR A 899 33.76 66.43 36.73
CA TYR A 899 34.57 67.52 37.26
C TYR A 899 34.59 68.70 36.30
N ARG A 900 34.43 69.91 36.84
CA ARG A 900 34.52 71.16 36.07
C ARG A 900 35.67 72.01 36.60
N LYS A 901 36.54 72.43 35.70
CA LYS A 901 37.56 73.46 35.95
C LYS A 901 37.43 74.50 34.84
N ASP A 902 37.00 75.69 35.22
CA ASP A 902 36.70 76.79 34.30
C ASP A 902 35.72 76.37 33.17
N HIS A 903 36.13 76.51 31.90
CA HIS A 903 35.34 76.16 30.71
C HIS A 903 35.55 74.72 30.23
N GLN A 904 36.25 73.89 31.01
CA GLN A 904 36.48 72.48 30.71
C GLN A 904 35.70 71.58 31.66
N VAL A 905 34.92 70.66 31.10
CA VAL A 905 34.12 69.69 31.85
C VAL A 905 34.54 68.28 31.48
N PHE A 906 34.87 67.48 32.49
CA PHE A 906 35.26 66.09 32.34
C PHE A 906 34.12 65.17 32.76
N PHE A 907 33.87 64.13 31.97
CA PHE A 907 32.91 63.07 32.29
C PHE A 907 33.57 61.71 32.09
N ALA A 908 33.44 60.84 33.08
CA ALA A 908 33.84 59.45 32.97
C ALA A 908 32.68 58.53 33.34
N ALA A 909 32.40 57.55 32.48
CA ALA A 909 31.64 56.36 32.84
C ALA A 909 32.65 55.22 33.03
N VAL A 910 32.69 54.65 34.24
CA VAL A 910 33.65 53.62 34.64
C VAL A 910 32.90 52.37 35.03
N ASP A 911 33.24 51.29 34.35
CA ASP A 911 32.77 49.94 34.58
C ASP A 911 33.88 49.15 35.26
N CYS A 912 33.61 48.65 36.48
CA CYS A 912 34.63 47.96 37.27
C CYS A 912 34.32 46.46 37.31
N THR A 913 35.35 45.63 37.18
CA THR A 913 35.20 44.19 37.35
C THR A 913 34.77 43.83 38.78
N GLY A 914 33.66 43.10 38.90
CA GLY A 914 33.15 42.54 40.14
C GLY A 914 32.08 43.42 40.81
N HIS A 915 31.14 42.78 41.51
CA HIS A 915 30.02 43.43 42.19
C HIS A 915 30.07 43.24 43.73
N GLY A 916 29.34 44.07 44.48
CA GLY A 916 29.34 44.03 45.94
C GLY A 916 30.61 44.65 46.57
N VAL A 917 31.03 44.15 47.73
CA VAL A 917 32.10 44.79 48.53
C VAL A 917 33.45 44.88 47.78
N PRO A 918 33.93 43.85 47.05
CA PRO A 918 35.17 43.96 46.27
C PRO A 918 35.08 45.01 45.13
N GLY A 919 33.97 45.03 44.38
CA GLY A 919 33.70 46.03 43.34
C GLY A 919 33.64 47.45 43.92
N ALA A 920 33.00 47.62 45.07
CA ALA A 920 32.92 48.91 45.77
C ALA A 920 34.30 49.47 46.16
N PHE A 921 35.24 48.61 46.56
CA PHE A 921 36.62 49.03 46.82
C PHE A 921 37.31 49.51 45.54
N MET A 922 37.07 48.84 44.41
CA MET A 922 37.58 49.28 43.09
C MET A 922 37.01 50.64 42.69
N SER A 923 35.71 50.88 42.87
CA SER A 923 35.10 52.17 42.55
C SER A 923 35.69 53.30 43.38
N ILE A 924 35.91 53.07 44.69
CA ILE A 924 36.49 54.08 45.59
C ILE A 924 37.94 54.40 45.19
N ILE A 925 38.74 53.38 44.91
CA ILE A 925 40.13 53.56 44.48
C ILE A 925 40.19 54.27 43.13
N GLY A 926 39.37 53.85 42.16
CA GLY A 926 39.29 54.47 40.83
C GLY A 926 38.86 55.93 40.91
N TYR A 927 37.85 56.24 41.74
CA TYR A 927 37.37 57.60 41.96
C TYR A 927 38.46 58.50 42.57
N ASP A 928 39.13 58.05 43.63
CA ASP A 928 40.20 58.83 44.28
C ASP A 928 41.40 59.04 43.35
N LEU A 929 41.78 58.03 42.56
CA LEU A 929 42.85 58.15 41.58
C LEU A 929 42.50 59.12 40.44
N LEU A 930 41.29 59.06 39.88
CA LEU A 930 40.84 60.04 38.88
C LEU A 930 40.86 61.47 39.44
N LYS A 931 40.35 61.63 40.66
CA LYS A 931 40.40 62.90 41.39
C LYS A 931 41.84 63.39 41.55
N LYS A 932 42.75 62.53 42.00
CA LYS A 932 44.17 62.88 42.19
C LYS A 932 44.87 63.23 40.88
N ILE A 933 44.62 62.50 39.80
CA ILE A 933 45.27 62.72 38.50
C ILE A 933 44.78 64.02 37.86
N VAL A 934 43.47 64.27 37.87
CA VAL A 934 42.90 65.42 37.15
C VAL A 934 42.87 66.69 38.01
N GLU A 935 42.51 66.59 39.30
CA GLU A 935 42.38 67.77 40.17
C GLU A 935 43.71 68.18 40.81
N ILE A 936 44.52 67.21 41.28
CA ILE A 936 45.73 67.51 42.05
C ILE A 936 46.97 67.58 41.16
N GLN A 937 47.10 66.64 40.21
CA GLN A 937 48.23 66.59 39.28
C GLN A 937 47.99 67.41 38.01
N GLU A 938 46.76 67.92 37.82
CA GLU A 938 46.36 68.80 36.73
C GLU A 938 46.61 68.23 35.31
N GLU A 939 46.49 66.90 35.14
CA GLU A 939 46.54 66.31 33.80
C GLU A 939 45.17 66.50 33.10
N HIS A 940 45.20 67.05 31.88
CA HIS A 940 44.00 67.53 31.17
C HIS A 940 43.77 66.85 29.82
N SER A 941 44.62 65.87 29.44
CA SER A 941 44.45 65.08 28.22
C SER A 941 43.84 63.70 28.53
N PRO A 942 42.64 63.36 28.02
CA PRO A 942 41.96 62.10 28.33
C PRO A 942 42.84 60.85 28.15
N GLY A 943 43.59 60.74 27.05
CA GLY A 943 44.47 59.58 26.82
C GLY A 943 45.57 59.42 27.87
N ARG A 944 46.21 60.52 28.30
CA ARG A 944 47.25 60.46 29.35
C ARG A 944 46.66 60.20 30.73
N ILE A 945 45.46 60.70 31.00
CA ILE A 945 44.74 60.40 32.24
C ILE A 945 44.53 58.89 32.35
N LEU A 946 44.08 58.24 31.27
CA LEU A 946 43.90 56.78 31.25
C LEU A 946 45.23 56.01 31.36
N ASP A 947 46.29 56.47 30.70
CA ASP A 947 47.63 55.87 30.81
C ASP A 947 48.12 55.84 32.27
N GLN A 948 47.92 56.95 32.97
CA GLN A 948 48.35 57.09 34.35
C GLN A 948 47.44 56.33 35.31
N LEU A 949 46.12 56.37 35.08
CA LEU A 949 45.16 55.59 35.86
C LEU A 949 45.51 54.10 35.78
N SER A 950 45.78 53.58 34.58
CA SER A 950 46.16 52.17 34.37
C SER A 950 47.41 51.77 35.14
N ARG A 951 48.41 52.65 35.19
CA ARG A 951 49.66 52.41 35.92
C ARG A 951 49.45 52.40 37.44
N GLU A 952 48.73 53.37 37.97
CA GLU A 952 48.51 53.51 39.43
C GLU A 952 47.63 52.37 39.97
N VAL A 953 46.64 51.93 39.20
CA VAL A 953 45.81 50.77 39.55
C VAL A 953 46.66 49.49 39.60
N ALA A 954 47.46 49.21 38.57
CA ALA A 954 48.35 48.04 38.55
C ALA A 954 49.35 48.01 39.72
N LEU A 955 49.90 49.17 40.11
CA LEU A 955 50.80 49.29 41.26
C LEU A 955 50.10 49.06 42.61
N THR A 956 48.81 49.38 42.69
CA THR A 956 48.01 49.21 43.91
C THR A 956 47.80 47.72 44.24
N PHE A 957 47.60 46.87 43.22
CA PHE A 957 47.35 45.44 43.41
C PHE A 957 48.61 44.56 43.50
N GLN A 958 49.76 44.96 42.94
CA GLN A 958 50.99 44.16 43.00
C GLN A 958 51.63 44.05 44.40
N LYS A 959 51.26 44.91 45.36
CA LYS A 959 51.95 44.99 46.67
C LYS A 959 51.58 43.92 47.71
N ASN A 960 50.65 43.00 47.44
CA ASN A 960 50.17 42.01 48.42
C ASN A 960 50.68 40.57 48.26
N GLY A 961 51.64 40.30 47.37
CA GLY A 961 52.25 38.97 47.20
C GLY A 961 53.61 38.82 47.90
N GLN A 962 53.66 38.83 49.24
CA GLN A 962 54.80 38.28 49.97
C GLN A 962 54.40 36.98 50.67
N ASP A 963 54.21 35.92 49.88
CA ASP A 963 54.58 34.57 50.32
C ASP A 963 54.82 33.69 49.10
N GLY A 964 56.03 33.14 49.01
CA GLY A 964 56.52 32.36 47.88
C GLY A 964 55.84 31.00 47.78
N SER A 965 54.71 30.94 47.10
CA SER A 965 54.25 29.73 46.44
C SER A 965 53.56 30.10 45.14
N LEU A 966 54.01 29.49 44.05
CA LEU A 966 53.54 29.73 42.69
C LEU A 966 52.04 29.37 42.57
N ASN A 967 51.18 30.37 42.73
CA ASN A 967 49.92 30.49 42.03
C ASN A 967 49.82 31.93 41.55
N LYS A 968 50.31 32.15 40.33
CA LYS A 968 50.10 33.34 39.52
C LYS A 968 48.61 33.36 39.12
N GLN A 969 47.72 33.52 40.09
CA GLN A 969 46.37 34.03 39.84
C GLN A 969 46.54 35.54 39.89
N SER A 970 46.75 36.14 38.72
CA SER A 970 46.43 37.55 38.54
C SER A 970 45.04 37.75 39.11
N VAL A 971 44.91 38.67 40.06
CA VAL A 971 43.60 39.24 40.34
C VAL A 971 43.26 39.96 39.05
N ASP A 972 42.45 39.34 38.20
CA ASP A 972 42.05 39.83 36.87
C ASP A 972 41.05 41.01 37.00
N ASP A 973 41.21 41.83 38.04
CA ASP A 973 40.32 42.96 38.31
C ASP A 973 40.84 44.19 37.55
N GLY A 974 40.03 44.70 36.63
CA GLY A 974 40.33 45.83 35.75
C GLY A 974 39.17 46.82 35.67
N MET A 975 39.35 47.91 34.92
CA MET A 975 38.28 48.88 34.69
C MET A 975 38.17 49.25 33.22
N ASP A 976 36.94 49.29 32.71
CA ASP A 976 36.62 49.79 31.39
C ASP A 976 36.08 51.22 31.51
N VAL A 977 36.69 52.15 30.78
CA VAL A 977 36.47 53.59 31.00
C VAL A 977 36.20 54.29 29.69
N ALA A 978 35.12 55.06 29.65
CA ALA A 978 34.89 56.07 28.61
C ALA A 978 35.04 57.47 29.22
N LEU A 979 36.11 58.18 28.87
CA LEU A 979 36.46 59.49 29.42
C LEU A 979 36.40 60.56 28.33
N ILE A 980 35.60 61.61 28.57
CA ILE A 980 35.56 62.80 27.71
C ILE A 980 35.97 64.05 28.47
N LYS A 981 36.56 64.99 27.72
CA LYS A 981 36.73 66.38 28.13
C LYS A 981 36.05 67.27 27.10
N LEU A 982 35.04 68.00 27.55
CA LEU A 982 34.36 69.03 26.77
C LEU A 982 34.99 70.39 27.05
N ASP A 983 35.50 71.05 26.00
CA ASP A 983 35.94 72.44 26.05
C ASP A 983 34.83 73.33 25.49
N GLU A 984 34.12 74.04 26.39
CA GLU A 984 32.95 74.83 26.04
C GLU A 984 33.29 76.08 25.22
N GLU A 985 34.48 76.67 25.41
CA GLU A 985 34.93 77.84 24.66
C GLU A 985 35.26 77.47 23.21
N ARG A 986 35.96 76.36 23.00
CA ARG A 986 36.37 75.90 21.67
C ARG A 986 35.32 75.07 20.95
N ARG A 987 34.30 74.58 21.67
CA ARG A 987 33.31 73.60 21.18
C ARG A 987 33.97 72.36 20.60
N VAL A 988 34.93 71.83 21.35
CA VAL A 988 35.66 70.61 21.00
C VAL A 988 35.54 69.63 22.15
N LEU A 989 35.22 68.39 21.80
CA LEU A 989 35.19 67.25 22.72
C LEU A 989 36.42 66.38 22.45
N HIS A 990 37.21 66.17 23.50
CA HIS A 990 38.28 65.18 23.49
C HIS A 990 37.79 63.87 24.13
N PHE A 991 38.10 62.74 23.51
CA PHE A 991 37.70 61.42 23.99
C PHE A 991 38.88 60.45 24.02
N ALA A 992 39.00 59.73 25.12
CA ALA A 992 39.79 58.50 25.18
C ALA A 992 38.96 57.41 25.87
N GLY A 993 39.04 56.19 25.37
CA GLY A 993 38.31 55.06 25.93
C GLY A 993 39.22 53.85 26.10
N ALA A 994 39.12 53.21 27.25
CA ALA A 994 39.59 51.85 27.49
C ALA A 994 38.37 50.93 27.37
N MET A 995 38.34 50.14 26.30
CA MET A 995 37.25 49.24 25.84
C MET A 995 35.93 49.94 25.48
N ASN A 996 35.42 50.81 26.34
CA ASN A 996 34.11 51.44 26.19
C ASN A 996 34.13 52.57 25.12
N PRO A 997 33.20 52.54 24.14
CA PRO A 997 33.13 53.54 23.08
C PRO A 997 32.29 54.76 23.47
N LEU A 998 32.47 55.85 22.74
CA LEU A 998 31.61 57.04 22.78
C LEU A 998 30.59 57.01 21.64
N TYR A 999 29.31 57.29 21.93
CA TYR A 999 28.27 57.52 20.92
C TYR A 999 27.88 58.99 20.84
N ILE A 1000 27.85 59.52 19.61
CA ILE A 1000 27.37 60.86 19.30
C ILE A 1000 26.28 60.73 18.24
N ILE A 1001 25.13 61.34 18.45
CA ILE A 1001 24.03 61.35 17.49
C ILE A 1001 23.84 62.76 16.96
N ARG A 1002 24.00 62.92 15.64
CA ARG A 1002 23.81 64.16 14.88
C ARG A 1002 22.96 63.85 13.65
N ASP A 1003 21.98 64.68 13.34
CA ASP A 1003 21.11 64.53 12.15
C ASP A 1003 20.44 63.15 11.99
N ASN A 1004 20.06 62.50 13.11
CA ASN A 1004 19.56 61.12 13.18
C ASN A 1004 20.57 60.01 12.81
N GLU A 1005 21.86 60.32 12.69
CA GLU A 1005 22.91 59.33 12.49
C GLU A 1005 23.75 59.15 13.75
N LEU A 1006 24.00 57.90 14.14
CA LEU A 1006 24.82 57.56 15.31
C LEU A 1006 26.26 57.32 14.87
N MET A 1007 27.13 58.24 15.26
CA MET A 1007 28.58 58.12 15.14
C MET A 1007 29.13 57.38 16.36
N THR A 1008 29.93 56.34 16.11
CA THR A 1008 30.63 55.58 17.16
C THR A 1008 32.12 55.85 17.09
N ILE A 1009 32.69 56.32 18.20
CA ILE A 1009 34.14 56.47 18.36
C ILE A 1009 34.59 55.38 19.31
N LYS A 1010 35.41 54.46 18.81
CA LYS A 1010 35.82 53.26 19.54
C LYS A 1010 36.93 53.60 20.51
N GLY A 1011 36.84 53.08 21.74
CA GLY A 1011 37.98 53.04 22.64
C GLY A 1011 39.02 52.01 22.19
N ASP A 1012 40.20 52.10 22.79
CA ASP A 1012 41.26 51.12 22.63
C ASP A 1012 40.86 49.79 23.26
N ARG A 1013 41.22 48.67 22.61
CA ARG A 1013 40.72 47.33 22.96
C ARG A 1013 41.50 46.65 24.08
N PHE A 1014 41.82 47.39 25.14
CA PHE A 1014 42.40 46.84 26.36
C PHE A 1014 41.92 47.65 27.58
N PRO A 1015 41.70 46.99 28.74
CA PRO A 1015 41.17 47.63 29.94
C PRO A 1015 42.25 48.37 30.74
N ILE A 1016 41.82 49.24 31.65
CA ILE A 1016 42.68 49.86 32.66
C ILE A 1016 43.17 48.79 33.64
N GLY A 1017 44.48 48.77 33.89
CA GLY A 1017 45.16 47.75 34.70
C GLY A 1017 45.80 46.62 33.90
N TYR A 1018 45.62 46.60 32.57
CA TYR A 1018 46.26 45.61 31.69
C TYR A 1018 47.78 45.86 31.56
N SER A 1019 48.61 44.90 31.99
CA SER A 1019 50.07 44.95 31.84
C SER A 1019 50.57 43.78 31.00
N ASP A 1020 51.01 44.04 29.76
CA ASP A 1020 51.72 43.08 28.92
C ASP A 1020 53.21 43.44 28.90
N ASP A 1021 54.05 42.61 29.54
CA ASP A 1021 55.47 42.88 29.84
C ASP A 1021 56.36 43.15 28.60
N THR A 1022 55.80 43.11 27.39
CA THR A 1022 56.53 43.22 26.13
C THR A 1022 56.19 44.44 25.26
N LYS A 1023 55.17 45.26 25.60
CA LYS A 1023 54.84 46.52 24.88
C LYS A 1023 54.30 47.62 25.81
N GLN A 1024 54.87 48.82 25.71
CA GLN A 1024 54.35 50.02 26.39
C GLN A 1024 53.14 50.55 25.61
N LEU A 1025 51.93 50.23 26.08
CA LEU A 1025 50.66 50.65 25.49
C LEU A 1025 50.30 52.07 25.97
N SER A 1026 49.79 52.91 25.06
CA SER A 1026 49.27 54.25 25.37
C SER A 1026 47.88 54.44 24.78
N TYR A 1027 46.95 55.06 25.52
CA TYR A 1027 45.58 55.30 25.05
C TYR A 1027 45.52 56.44 24.02
N SER A 1028 44.76 56.21 22.96
CA SER A 1028 44.52 57.16 21.88
C SER A 1028 43.58 58.28 22.34
N ASN A 1029 43.91 59.52 21.94
CA ASN A 1029 43.10 60.69 22.22
C ASN A 1029 42.48 61.19 20.92
N HIS A 1030 41.15 61.23 20.88
CA HIS A 1030 40.36 61.71 19.74
C HIS A 1030 39.88 63.12 20.01
N GLU A 1031 40.01 64.01 19.02
CA GLU A 1031 39.51 65.39 19.08
C GLU A 1031 38.35 65.54 18.09
N ILE A 1032 37.19 65.96 18.59
CA ILE A 1032 35.92 65.94 17.86
C ILE A 1032 35.23 67.29 18.00
N GLU A 1033 34.89 67.93 16.89
CA GLU A 1033 34.09 69.16 16.90
C GLU A 1033 32.62 68.87 17.23
N VAL A 1034 32.07 69.61 18.19
CA VAL A 1034 30.69 69.46 18.66
C VAL A 1034 29.81 70.62 18.23
N TYR A 1035 28.57 70.30 17.86
CA TYR A 1035 27.61 71.24 17.28
C TYR A 1035 26.37 71.33 18.19
N PRO A 1036 25.63 72.47 18.15
CA PRO A 1036 24.42 72.62 18.97
C PRO A 1036 23.39 71.53 18.65
N ASN A 1037 22.83 70.91 19.68
CA ASN A 1037 21.92 69.74 19.68
C ASN A 1037 22.56 68.37 19.45
N ASP A 1038 23.89 68.24 19.42
CA ASP A 1038 24.53 66.92 19.43
C ASP A 1038 24.15 66.17 20.72
N ALA A 1039 23.65 64.93 20.58
CA ALA A 1039 23.33 64.07 21.72
C ALA A 1039 24.46 63.07 21.95
N ILE A 1040 25.07 63.09 23.13
CA ILE A 1040 26.29 62.36 23.47
C ILE A 1040 25.98 61.35 24.59
N TYR A 1041 26.44 60.11 24.43
CA TYR A 1041 26.20 59.03 25.38
C TYR A 1041 27.47 58.27 25.77
N LEU A 1042 27.67 58.08 27.07
CA LEU A 1042 28.72 57.28 27.72
C LEU A 1042 28.05 56.19 28.54
N PHE A 1043 28.54 54.95 28.50
CA PHE A 1043 27.87 53.83 29.19
C PHE A 1043 28.81 52.67 29.52
N SER A 1044 28.42 51.88 30.51
CA SER A 1044 28.94 50.53 30.79
C SER A 1044 28.16 49.47 30.00
N ASP A 1045 28.65 48.22 30.01
CA ASP A 1045 28.07 47.17 29.19
C ASP A 1045 26.76 46.58 29.75
N GLY A 1046 26.46 46.82 31.04
CA GLY A 1046 25.35 46.22 31.77
C GLY A 1046 23.98 46.40 31.10
N PHE A 1047 23.72 47.56 30.47
CA PHE A 1047 22.45 47.76 29.75
C PHE A 1047 22.32 46.83 28.53
N ALA A 1048 23.42 46.64 27.79
CA ALA A 1048 23.43 45.78 26.61
C ALA A 1048 23.45 44.30 26.98
N ASP A 1049 24.04 43.95 28.12
CA ASP A 1049 24.23 42.57 28.56
C ASP A 1049 23.09 42.00 29.39
N GLN A 1050 22.12 42.82 29.79
CA GLN A 1050 20.93 42.38 30.48
C GLN A 1050 20.12 41.36 29.65
N PHE A 1051 19.82 40.22 30.28
CA PHE A 1051 18.97 39.18 29.71
C PHE A 1051 17.49 39.51 29.89
N GLY A 1052 16.70 39.19 28.86
CA GLY A 1052 15.25 39.43 28.87
C GLY A 1052 14.59 39.27 27.50
N GLY A 1053 13.37 39.81 27.38
CA GLY A 1053 12.51 39.72 26.22
C GLY A 1053 11.89 38.33 26.02
N PRO A 1054 10.98 38.18 25.05
CA PRO A 1054 10.21 36.93 24.84
C PRO A 1054 11.06 35.71 24.46
N GLU A 1055 12.34 35.91 24.08
CA GLU A 1055 13.28 34.82 23.77
C GLU A 1055 14.37 34.63 24.86
N GLY A 1056 14.34 35.38 25.96
CA GLY A 1056 15.31 35.26 27.06
C GLY A 1056 16.77 35.54 26.68
N LYS A 1057 17.02 36.52 25.82
CA LYS A 1057 18.36 36.83 25.26
C LYS A 1057 18.90 38.15 25.80
N LYS A 1058 20.22 38.35 25.72
CA LYS A 1058 20.85 39.66 25.97
C LYS A 1058 20.23 40.76 25.09
N PHE A 1059 20.12 41.98 25.61
CA PHE A 1059 19.59 43.13 24.87
C PHE A 1059 20.42 43.43 23.61
N LYS A 1060 21.75 43.30 23.73
CA LYS A 1060 22.81 43.55 22.74
C LYS A 1060 22.91 45.00 22.27
N TYR A 1061 24.14 45.42 21.95
CA TYR A 1061 24.45 46.77 21.47
C TYR A 1061 23.67 47.22 20.22
N ARG A 1062 23.27 46.29 19.33
CA ARG A 1062 22.48 46.64 18.14
C ARG A 1062 21.12 47.24 18.51
N ARG A 1063 20.40 46.63 19.47
CA ARG A 1063 19.10 47.16 19.93
C ARG A 1063 19.29 48.41 20.75
N PHE A 1064 20.35 48.46 21.57
CA PHE A 1064 20.70 49.62 22.36
C PHE A 1064 20.95 50.87 21.51
N ARG A 1065 21.74 50.76 20.43
CA ARG A 1065 21.94 51.85 19.47
C ARG A 1065 20.64 52.32 18.84
N HIS A 1066 19.77 51.38 18.46
CA HIS A 1066 18.47 51.71 17.87
C HIS A 1066 17.54 52.41 18.87
N LEU A 1067 17.57 52.01 20.15
CA LEU A 1067 16.83 52.67 21.20
C LEU A 1067 17.29 54.13 21.36
N LEU A 1068 18.61 54.36 21.46
CA LEU A 1068 19.17 55.71 21.56
C LEU A 1068 18.81 56.58 20.35
N LEU A 1069 18.92 56.05 19.13
CA LEU A 1069 18.49 56.72 17.90
C LEU A 1069 17.01 57.12 17.90
N ASN A 1070 16.13 56.36 18.55
CA ASN A 1070 14.72 56.70 18.62
C ASN A 1070 14.40 57.76 19.68
N ILE A 1071 15.14 57.79 20.78
CA ILE A 1071 14.83 58.68 21.91
C ILE A 1071 15.62 59.98 21.89
N HIS A 1072 16.72 60.10 21.12
CA HIS A 1072 17.67 61.23 21.22
C HIS A 1072 17.05 62.63 21.05
N LYS A 1073 15.92 62.76 20.35
CA LYS A 1073 15.21 64.04 20.15
C LYS A 1073 14.26 64.42 21.27
N LEU A 1074 13.87 63.47 22.11
CA LEU A 1074 12.96 63.71 23.23
C LEU A 1074 13.66 64.54 24.32
N PRO A 1075 12.92 65.26 25.18
CA PRO A 1075 13.51 65.92 26.35
C PRO A 1075 14.41 64.97 27.14
N ILE A 1076 15.55 65.46 27.65
CA ILE A 1076 16.60 64.60 28.20
C ILE A 1076 16.13 63.74 29.38
N ASP A 1077 15.18 64.24 30.18
CA ASP A 1077 14.56 63.50 31.30
C ASP A 1077 13.61 62.40 30.83
N ASP A 1078 12.87 62.63 29.73
CA ASP A 1078 12.00 61.62 29.13
C ASP A 1078 12.84 60.47 28.55
N GLN A 1079 14.04 60.75 28.05
CA GLN A 1079 14.96 59.70 27.60
C GLN A 1079 15.33 58.76 28.75
N LYS A 1080 15.66 59.30 29.93
CA LYS A 1080 15.96 58.50 31.13
C LYS A 1080 14.77 57.64 31.55
N ALA A 1081 13.57 58.21 31.56
CA ALA A 1081 12.35 57.48 31.92
C ALA A 1081 12.06 56.34 30.94
N ILE A 1082 12.23 56.56 29.64
CA ILE A 1082 12.03 55.54 28.61
C ILE A 1082 13.09 54.45 28.70
N LEU A 1083 14.35 54.80 28.99
CA LEU A 1083 15.41 53.82 29.24
C LEU A 1083 15.09 52.92 30.43
N HIS A 1084 14.61 53.50 31.53
CA HIS A 1084 14.16 52.74 32.71
C HIS A 1084 13.00 51.81 32.37
N GLN A 1085 11.95 52.34 31.74
CA GLN A 1085 10.77 51.57 31.36
C GLN A 1085 11.14 50.43 30.40
N LYS A 1086 11.95 50.69 29.38
CA LYS A 1086 12.38 49.66 28.43
C LYS A 1086 13.22 48.58 29.08
N MET A 1087 14.00 48.92 30.11
CA MET A 1087 14.76 47.92 30.86
C MET A 1087 13.85 47.02 31.71
N GLU A 1088 12.90 47.59 32.45
CA GLU A 1088 11.92 46.83 33.22
C GLU A 1088 11.04 45.93 32.32
N GLU A 1089 10.57 46.47 31.19
CA GLU A 1089 9.83 45.70 30.18
C GLU A 1089 10.67 44.56 29.59
N TRP A 1090 11.97 44.78 29.42
CA TRP A 1090 12.87 43.75 28.89
C TRP A 1090 13.12 42.64 29.92
N MET A 1091 13.42 42.97 31.17
CA MET A 1091 13.65 41.96 32.22
C MET A 1091 12.37 41.18 32.57
N GLY A 1092 11.22 41.85 32.58
CA GLY A 1092 9.96 41.26 33.03
C GLY A 1092 10.03 40.78 34.48
N THR A 1093 9.13 39.88 34.88
CA THR A 1093 9.10 39.33 36.25
C THR A 1093 10.00 38.10 36.45
N GLU A 1094 10.62 37.60 35.38
CA GLU A 1094 11.33 36.31 35.38
C GLU A 1094 12.86 36.44 35.48
N TYR A 1095 13.42 37.60 35.14
CA TYR A 1095 14.87 37.81 35.12
C TYR A 1095 15.29 38.89 36.12
N GLU A 1096 16.28 38.57 36.96
CA GLU A 1096 16.94 39.55 37.84
C GLU A 1096 18.01 40.34 37.07
N GLN A 1097 18.37 41.52 37.60
CA GLN A 1097 19.45 42.33 37.06
C GLN A 1097 20.79 41.56 37.14
N VAL A 1098 21.47 41.43 36.00
CA VAL A 1098 22.64 40.57 35.90
C VAL A 1098 23.93 41.28 36.31
N ASP A 1099 24.03 42.58 36.03
CA ASP A 1099 25.20 43.41 36.33
C ASP A 1099 24.83 44.85 36.69
N ASP A 1100 25.78 45.63 37.20
CA ASP A 1100 25.59 47.07 37.43
C ASP A 1100 25.32 47.81 36.10
N ILE A 1101 24.45 48.82 36.10
CA ILE A 1101 24.08 49.56 34.88
C ILE A 1101 24.41 51.03 35.05
N LEU A 1102 25.29 51.55 34.18
CA LEU A 1102 25.62 52.97 34.10
C LEU A 1102 25.47 53.50 32.66
N LEU A 1103 24.68 54.56 32.50
CA LEU A 1103 24.53 55.30 31.25
C LEU A 1103 24.35 56.80 31.53
N MET A 1104 25.20 57.62 30.94
CA MET A 1104 25.14 59.07 30.99
C MET A 1104 24.79 59.61 29.60
N GLY A 1105 23.83 60.53 29.53
CA GLY A 1105 23.42 61.21 28.30
C GLY A 1105 23.47 62.72 28.46
N PHE A 1106 23.99 63.40 27.43
CA PHE A 1106 24.13 64.87 27.41
C PHE A 1106 23.67 65.42 26.06
N ARG A 1107 23.13 66.64 26.06
CA ARG A 1107 22.88 67.42 24.85
C ARG A 1107 23.57 68.77 24.96
N LEU A 1108 24.35 69.12 23.93
CA LEU A 1108 25.16 70.33 23.88
C LEU A 1108 24.46 71.55 23.26
#